data_AF-A0A7C5YD05-F1
#
_entry.id   AF-A0A7C5YD05-F1
#
_cell.length_a   1.000
_cell.length_b   1.000
_cell.length_c   1.000
_cell.angle_alpha   90.00
_cell.angle_beta   90.00
_cell.angle_gamma   90.00
#
_symmetry.space_group_name_H-M   'P 1'
#
loop_
_entity.id
_entity.type
_entity.pdbx_description
1 polymer ?
#
loop_
_entity_poly.entity_id
_entity_poly.type
_entity_poly.pdbx_seq_one_letter_code
_entity_poly.pdbx_strand_id
1 'polypeptide(L)'
;MGAELPRVRDFYREKTLLITGGSGFVGKALIAKILKDLRCIRKAYVLIRKKRLPNGDVVGASRRLHEEVLRSAAFEPLKRELGEEFYRLVEEKLIPVEGDLMCELLGMCYETYEEVRNEVDIIINCAADVSFDAPIDVAIRLNTIAPLKVIEFAKSCKRKPIFIHVSTCYVNAMRNGFVDEEPLMPNMSMWHLRLGKPPDETSLEPYDVDEEVKAILRCIEKLNEEAQSEKLKRRLLRSSSYGKDKCDDELIESLCKDWLRRALVNEGMKWARRRGWNDTYTFTKAMGEQFIVRYRDDVPTVILRPAIIESGIKEPFPGWIEGLRMADPIIVGYGRGRLPDFPGDPDAIIDFVPVDFVINALICSAMLAAIEPKKLHIVHVATGSVNPLKFGELYRIGREYFLRNPLRLQDISGVPKYPEWTFQRKEEFVRKLRMRRFVISMLCQVAKRFSFVKWIRKLVSKLQTMQTALERLRYFVELYGSYTQVKARYEATNLLKLFNSLHEEDKNDFPFDVRSIDWVEYIQRIHMPGLLRYAFGVGSFEAQVMKAECAESKLLEPEGVAHEHKVRIIPDLIKRAVAISPEKVAMQIKRDGRWVRYTYRDVDRLRRMMASMLIEAGLGYGSKVLLYSENQPEWGIAYLAASSIGCTVVPVDRQMPPEYLLKVAEWVEATAIMASNTCAKMLVSSCFASQATPKLLDINNFCKPFGDETSRVPTPIDTDEYEARINPDEVASIVLLSGATQEPKGVMLSHRNFISNVLAIAELLKPTADEHFLSILPLNHTLEFTGGFLVPLYACATITYLQTLRSKAIIETMREVKATCLIAVPRALQV
;
A
#
# COMPACT_ATOMS: atom_id res chain seq x y z
N MET A 1 -43.95 -17.01 -2.11
CA MET A 1 -43.81 -16.10 -0.96
C MET A 1 -44.92 -15.09 -1.08
N GLY A 2 -45.93 -15.13 -0.20
CA GLY A 2 -47.09 -14.23 -0.21
C GLY A 2 -47.30 -13.50 1.13
N ALA A 3 -46.28 -13.48 1.99
CA ALA A 3 -46.27 -12.69 3.21
C ALA A 3 -45.32 -11.51 3.02
N GLU A 4 -45.78 -10.31 3.40
CA GLU A 4 -45.00 -9.06 3.37
C GLU A 4 -43.82 -9.17 4.37
N LEU A 5 -42.62 -8.74 3.96
CA LEU A 5 -41.46 -8.73 4.85
C LEU A 5 -41.66 -7.68 5.95
N PRO A 6 -41.20 -7.91 7.20
CA PRO A 6 -41.20 -6.84 8.19
C PRO A 6 -40.33 -5.67 7.72
N ARG A 7 -40.60 -4.47 8.25
CA ARG A 7 -39.71 -3.32 8.03
C ARG A 7 -38.28 -3.65 8.44
N VAL A 8 -37.30 -3.25 7.62
CA VAL A 8 -35.87 -3.58 7.84
C VAL A 8 -35.41 -3.14 9.24
N ARG A 9 -35.71 -1.89 9.63
CA ARG A 9 -35.31 -1.37 10.95
C ARG A 9 -35.99 -2.09 12.11
N ASP A 10 -37.25 -2.50 11.95
CA ASP A 10 -37.97 -3.25 12.98
C ASP A 10 -37.43 -4.67 13.13
N PHE A 11 -37.05 -5.31 12.01
CA PHE A 11 -36.36 -6.58 12.04
C PHE A 11 -35.02 -6.49 12.78
N TYR A 12 -34.24 -5.42 12.62
CA TYR A 12 -32.94 -5.25 13.27
C TYR A 12 -33.01 -4.69 14.70
N ARG A 13 -34.18 -4.27 15.18
CA ARG A 13 -34.36 -3.64 16.48
C ARG A 13 -33.86 -4.53 17.62
N GLU A 14 -33.03 -3.96 18.50
CA GLU A 14 -32.42 -4.63 19.66
C GLU A 14 -31.59 -5.89 19.34
N LYS A 15 -31.25 -6.16 18.08
CA LYS A 15 -30.39 -7.28 17.70
C LYS A 15 -28.92 -6.98 17.94
N THR A 16 -28.18 -8.01 18.32
CA THR A 16 -26.71 -7.99 18.44
C THR A 16 -26.08 -8.65 17.21
N LEU A 17 -25.13 -7.96 16.58
CA LEU A 17 -24.45 -8.42 15.38
C LEU A 17 -23.02 -8.86 15.69
N LEU A 18 -22.51 -9.88 14.98
CA LEU A 18 -21.07 -10.16 14.86
C LEU A 18 -20.65 -9.94 13.41
N ILE A 19 -19.69 -9.04 13.19
CA ILE A 19 -19.17 -8.70 11.85
C ILE A 19 -17.71 -9.15 11.77
N THR A 20 -17.44 -10.10 10.87
CA THR A 20 -16.06 -10.43 10.49
C THR A 20 -15.62 -9.60 9.30
N GLY A 21 -14.31 -9.32 9.17
CA GLY A 21 -13.81 -8.57 8.03
C GLY A 21 -14.18 -7.07 8.05
N GLY A 22 -14.52 -6.51 9.21
CA GLY A 22 -14.93 -5.10 9.36
C GLY A 22 -13.90 -4.06 8.93
N SER A 23 -12.62 -4.44 8.85
CA SER A 23 -11.55 -3.57 8.34
C SER A 23 -11.42 -3.55 6.81
N GLY A 24 -12.09 -4.46 6.10
CA GLY A 24 -12.11 -4.51 4.65
C GLY A 24 -13.09 -3.50 4.05
N PHE A 25 -13.06 -3.36 2.73
CA PHE A 25 -13.90 -2.41 1.98
C PHE A 25 -15.40 -2.59 2.20
N VAL A 26 -15.93 -3.81 1.99
CA VAL A 26 -17.33 -4.13 2.26
C VAL A 26 -17.65 -3.97 3.75
N GLY A 27 -16.73 -4.36 4.64
CA GLY A 27 -16.90 -4.22 6.09
C GLY A 27 -17.04 -2.77 6.54
N LYS A 28 -16.20 -1.86 6.03
CA LYS A 28 -16.26 -0.41 6.31
C LYS A 28 -17.57 0.20 5.81
N ALA A 29 -17.99 -0.16 4.59
CA ALA A 29 -19.25 0.29 4.03
C ALA A 29 -20.45 -0.18 4.85
N LEU A 30 -20.43 -1.45 5.29
CA LEU A 30 -21.44 -2.02 6.16
C LEU A 30 -21.51 -1.28 7.51
N ILE A 31 -20.37 -1.05 8.15
CA ILE A 31 -20.32 -0.33 9.44
C ILE A 31 -20.84 1.11 9.26
N ALA A 32 -20.45 1.80 8.18
CA ALA A 32 -20.97 3.13 7.86
C ALA A 32 -22.51 3.10 7.66
N LYS A 33 -23.04 2.11 6.95
CA LYS A 33 -24.49 1.93 6.77
C LYS A 33 -25.21 1.63 8.09
N ILE A 34 -24.61 0.83 8.96
CA ILE A 34 -25.17 0.53 10.28
C ILE A 34 -25.28 1.80 11.13
N LEU A 35 -24.19 2.57 11.23
CA LEU A 35 -24.19 3.83 11.99
C LEU A 35 -25.15 4.86 11.40
N LYS A 36 -25.35 4.85 10.08
CA LYS A 36 -26.29 5.75 9.41
C LYS A 36 -27.75 5.35 9.65
N ASP A 37 -28.11 4.14 9.27
CA ASP A 37 -29.51 3.73 9.04
C ASP A 37 -30.02 2.62 9.96
N LEU A 38 -29.14 1.87 10.63
CA LEU A 38 -29.50 0.78 11.55
C LEU A 38 -29.13 1.08 13.00
N ARG A 39 -29.33 2.32 13.45
CA ARG A 39 -29.08 2.73 14.85
C ARG A 39 -29.97 2.00 15.87
N CYS A 40 -31.02 1.33 15.40
CA CYS A 40 -31.94 0.53 16.21
C CYS A 40 -31.35 -0.82 16.68
N ILE A 41 -30.18 -1.23 16.19
CA ILE A 41 -29.50 -2.41 16.75
C ILE A 41 -29.07 -2.14 18.20
N ARG A 42 -28.91 -3.20 18.97
CA ARG A 42 -28.35 -3.09 20.32
C ARG A 42 -26.87 -2.72 20.24
N LYS A 43 -26.07 -3.58 19.59
CA LYS A 43 -24.62 -3.39 19.36
C LYS A 43 -24.12 -4.32 18.25
N ALA A 44 -22.94 -4.02 17.70
CA ALA A 44 -22.22 -4.85 16.76
C ALA A 44 -20.80 -5.14 17.27
N TYR A 45 -20.50 -6.42 17.48
CA TYR A 45 -19.14 -6.89 17.70
C TYR A 45 -18.38 -6.86 16.36
N VAL A 46 -17.30 -6.09 16.29
CA VAL A 46 -16.46 -5.97 15.09
C VAL A 46 -15.18 -6.74 15.33
N LEU A 47 -15.06 -7.92 14.70
CA LEU A 47 -13.90 -8.79 14.85
C LEU A 47 -12.72 -8.24 14.03
N ILE A 48 -11.63 -7.86 14.72
CA ILE A 48 -10.45 -7.25 14.13
C ILE A 48 -9.19 -8.00 14.60
N ARG A 49 -8.39 -8.46 13.62
CA ARG A 49 -7.10 -9.10 13.87
C ARG A 49 -6.11 -8.15 14.53
N LYS A 50 -5.28 -8.65 15.46
CA LYS A 50 -4.09 -7.93 15.92
C LYS A 50 -3.16 -7.66 14.75
N LYS A 51 -2.50 -6.51 14.76
CA LYS A 51 -1.52 -6.15 13.73
C LYS A 51 -0.17 -5.88 14.39
N ARG A 52 0.84 -6.65 14.01
CA ARG A 52 2.22 -6.36 14.41
C ARG A 52 2.82 -5.31 13.47
N LEU A 53 3.34 -4.24 14.03
CA LEU A 53 4.04 -3.18 13.32
C LEU A 53 5.51 -3.59 13.07
N PRO A 54 6.19 -2.98 12.09
CA PRO A 54 7.59 -3.29 11.79
C PRO A 54 8.57 -3.10 12.97
N ASN A 55 8.21 -2.25 13.93
CA ASN A 55 8.96 -2.01 15.17
C ASN A 55 8.70 -3.08 16.25
N GLY A 56 7.87 -4.09 15.98
CA GLY A 56 7.54 -5.18 16.90
C GLY A 56 6.25 -4.96 17.72
N ASP A 57 5.75 -3.73 17.78
CA ASP A 57 4.54 -3.37 18.54
C ASP A 57 3.30 -4.08 18.02
N VAL A 58 2.38 -4.45 18.91
CA VAL A 58 1.12 -5.07 18.56
C VAL A 58 -0.02 -4.08 18.76
N VAL A 59 -0.73 -3.76 17.67
CA VAL A 59 -1.91 -2.90 17.69
C VAL A 59 -3.15 -3.78 17.87
N GLY A 60 -3.87 -3.57 18.98
CA GLY A 60 -5.11 -4.27 19.31
C GLY A 60 -6.33 -3.78 18.52
N ALA A 61 -7.45 -4.49 18.68
CA ALA A 61 -8.68 -4.24 17.90
C ALA A 61 -9.25 -2.83 18.08
N SER A 62 -9.31 -2.32 19.31
CA SER A 62 -9.87 -0.97 19.59
C SER A 62 -9.08 0.13 18.87
N ARG A 63 -7.75 0.10 18.97
CA ARG A 63 -6.88 1.07 18.29
C ARG A 63 -7.01 0.95 16.77
N ARG A 64 -7.09 -0.27 16.22
CA ARG A 64 -7.32 -0.46 14.78
C ARG A 64 -8.69 0.05 14.34
N LEU A 65 -9.76 -0.15 15.10
CA LEU A 65 -11.08 0.41 14.79
C LEU A 65 -10.99 1.94 14.63
N HIS A 66 -10.39 2.62 15.60
CA HIS A 66 -10.32 4.09 15.60
C HIS A 66 -9.31 4.65 14.59
N GLU A 67 -8.11 4.08 14.50
CA GLU A 67 -7.02 4.64 13.69
C GLU A 67 -6.99 4.14 12.24
N GLU A 68 -7.64 3.01 11.93
CA GLU A 68 -7.61 2.37 10.60
C GLU A 68 -9.00 2.31 9.95
N VAL A 69 -10.01 1.85 10.68
CA VAL A 69 -11.37 1.67 10.13
C VAL A 69 -12.07 3.01 10.03
N LEU A 70 -12.27 3.70 11.15
CA LEU A 70 -13.02 4.95 11.25
C LEU A 70 -12.29 6.15 10.62
N ARG A 71 -11.00 6.03 10.31
CA ARG A 71 -10.26 7.01 9.49
C ARG A 71 -10.53 6.90 8.00
N SER A 72 -11.20 5.84 7.53
CA SER A 72 -11.58 5.73 6.12
C SER A 72 -12.51 6.89 5.73
N ALA A 73 -12.38 7.34 4.48
CA ALA A 73 -13.25 8.37 3.90
C ALA A 73 -14.74 7.98 3.97
N ALA A 74 -15.05 6.69 4.10
CA ALA A 74 -16.40 6.16 4.26
C ALA A 74 -17.20 6.86 5.37
N PHE A 75 -16.52 7.28 6.43
CA PHE A 75 -17.15 7.86 7.61
C PHE A 75 -17.21 9.39 7.56
N GLU A 76 -16.55 10.04 6.59
CA GLU A 76 -16.48 11.50 6.52
C GLU A 76 -17.85 12.19 6.37
N PRO A 77 -18.80 11.68 5.56
CA PRO A 77 -20.15 12.25 5.53
C PRO A 77 -20.81 12.22 6.91
N LEU A 78 -20.73 11.10 7.62
CA LEU A 78 -21.33 10.94 8.96
C LEU A 78 -20.65 11.81 10.00
N LYS A 79 -19.32 11.93 9.98
CA LYS A 79 -18.58 12.82 10.89
C LYS A 79 -18.96 14.28 10.68
N ARG A 80 -19.15 14.71 9.42
CA ARG A 80 -19.58 16.07 9.10
C ARG A 80 -21.02 16.34 9.54
N GLU A 81 -21.89 15.35 9.39
CA GLU A 81 -23.30 15.45 9.76
C GLU A 81 -23.51 15.44 11.29
N LEU A 82 -22.84 14.53 12.01
CA LEU A 82 -23.10 14.25 13.43
C LEU A 82 -22.10 14.91 14.39
N GLY A 83 -20.92 15.34 13.92
CA GLY A 83 -19.88 15.93 14.78
C GLY A 83 -19.50 15.00 15.94
N GLU A 84 -19.52 15.51 17.17
CA GLU A 84 -19.21 14.74 18.39
C GLU A 84 -20.21 13.60 18.67
N GLU A 85 -21.44 13.68 18.16
CA GLU A 85 -22.41 12.59 18.30
C GLU A 85 -21.95 11.32 17.55
N PHE A 86 -21.15 11.48 16.48
CA PHE A 86 -20.55 10.34 15.79
C PHE A 86 -19.73 9.45 16.72
N TYR A 87 -18.87 10.04 17.55
CA TYR A 87 -17.98 9.28 18.43
C TYR A 87 -18.76 8.60 19.56
N ARG A 88 -19.77 9.28 20.13
CA ARG A 88 -20.69 8.65 21.10
C ARG A 88 -21.44 7.47 20.50
N LEU A 89 -21.94 7.61 19.26
CA LEU A 89 -22.64 6.54 18.57
C LEU A 89 -21.72 5.35 18.27
N VAL A 90 -20.46 5.60 17.91
CA VAL A 90 -19.44 4.56 17.72
C VAL A 90 -19.21 3.78 19.02
N GLU A 91 -18.99 4.48 20.14
CA GLU A 91 -18.77 3.85 21.45
C GLU A 91 -19.98 3.04 21.92
N GLU A 92 -21.20 3.54 21.66
CA GLU A 92 -22.43 2.85 22.02
C GLU A 92 -22.67 1.60 21.16
N LYS A 93 -22.47 1.71 19.84
CA LYS A 93 -22.91 0.68 18.90
C LYS A 93 -21.82 -0.30 18.48
N LEU A 94 -20.54 0.07 18.50
CA LEU A 94 -19.46 -0.77 17.97
C LEU A 94 -18.55 -1.27 19.08
N ILE A 95 -18.52 -2.58 19.27
CA ILE A 95 -17.63 -3.23 20.24
C ILE A 95 -16.46 -3.88 19.47
N PRO A 96 -15.25 -3.30 19.50
CA PRO A 96 -14.10 -3.91 18.84
C PRO A 96 -13.68 -5.19 19.57
N VAL A 97 -13.65 -6.31 18.86
CA VAL A 97 -13.24 -7.61 19.40
C VAL A 97 -11.94 -8.06 18.75
N GLU A 98 -10.96 -8.41 19.57
CA GLU A 98 -9.74 -9.04 19.08
C GLU A 98 -10.05 -10.46 18.62
N GLY A 99 -9.73 -10.76 17.35
CA GLY A 99 -9.90 -12.12 16.87
C GLY A 99 -9.28 -12.38 15.52
N ASP A 100 -8.94 -13.64 15.29
CA ASP A 100 -8.43 -14.19 14.04
C ASP A 100 -9.20 -15.48 13.76
N LEU A 101 -9.95 -15.48 12.65
CA LEU A 101 -10.75 -16.63 12.23
C LEU A 101 -9.89 -17.89 12.00
N MET A 102 -8.58 -17.72 11.88
CA MET A 102 -7.67 -18.83 11.72
C MET A 102 -7.35 -19.57 13.02
N CYS A 103 -7.56 -18.94 14.17
CA CYS A 103 -7.25 -19.50 15.48
C CYS A 103 -8.42 -20.32 16.04
N GLU A 104 -8.19 -21.02 17.14
CA GLU A 104 -9.28 -21.57 17.97
C GLU A 104 -10.10 -20.44 18.58
N LEU A 105 -11.37 -20.71 18.92
CA LEU A 105 -12.30 -19.71 19.47
C LEU A 105 -12.39 -18.42 18.63
N LEU A 106 -12.16 -18.52 17.31
CA LEU A 106 -12.05 -17.37 16.38
C LEU A 106 -11.00 -16.32 16.82
N GLY A 107 -10.00 -16.72 17.61
CA GLY A 107 -8.94 -15.88 18.16
C GLY A 107 -9.38 -14.94 19.27
N MET A 108 -10.61 -15.08 19.77
CA MET A 108 -11.11 -14.36 20.94
C MET A 108 -10.57 -14.99 22.23
N CYS A 109 -10.48 -14.20 23.31
CA CYS A 109 -10.33 -14.78 24.64
C CYS A 109 -11.62 -15.51 25.04
N TYR A 110 -11.52 -16.44 26.00
CA TYR A 110 -12.64 -17.30 26.38
C TYR A 110 -13.86 -16.49 26.88
N GLU A 111 -13.61 -15.43 27.66
CA GLU A 111 -14.64 -14.56 28.21
C GLU A 111 -15.43 -13.85 27.11
N THR A 112 -14.73 -13.22 26.16
CA THR A 112 -15.37 -12.55 25.03
C THR A 112 -16.05 -13.54 24.09
N TYR A 113 -15.44 -14.71 23.86
CA TYR A 113 -16.04 -15.77 23.05
C TYR A 113 -17.40 -16.19 23.63
N GLU A 114 -17.46 -16.47 24.93
CA GLU A 114 -18.71 -16.84 25.61
C GLU A 114 -19.72 -15.69 25.64
N GLU A 115 -19.29 -14.45 25.84
CA GLU A 115 -20.17 -13.27 25.76
C GLU A 115 -20.84 -13.17 24.38
N VAL A 116 -20.05 -13.19 23.30
CA VAL A 116 -20.56 -13.11 21.92
C VAL A 116 -21.47 -14.30 21.62
N ARG A 117 -21.07 -15.51 22.01
CA ARG A 117 -21.84 -16.75 21.84
C ARG A 117 -23.22 -16.71 22.50
N ASN A 118 -23.35 -16.00 23.62
CA ASN A 118 -24.59 -15.89 24.39
C ASN A 118 -25.54 -14.82 23.84
N GLU A 119 -25.01 -13.79 23.19
CA GLU A 119 -25.80 -12.60 22.82
C GLU A 119 -26.05 -12.42 21.32
N VAL A 120 -25.24 -13.02 20.44
CA VAL A 120 -25.31 -12.74 18.99
C VAL A 120 -26.60 -13.27 18.36
N ASP A 121 -27.26 -12.42 17.59
CA ASP A 121 -28.49 -12.74 16.85
C ASP A 121 -28.24 -12.90 15.34
N ILE A 122 -27.24 -12.18 14.80
CA ILE A 122 -26.88 -12.23 13.38
C ILE A 122 -25.36 -12.20 13.24
N ILE A 123 -24.81 -13.16 12.50
CA ILE A 123 -23.40 -13.24 12.15
C ILE A 123 -23.24 -12.90 10.66
N ILE A 124 -22.48 -11.85 10.38
CA ILE A 124 -22.15 -11.41 9.02
C ILE A 124 -20.66 -11.72 8.78
N ASN A 125 -20.41 -12.75 7.97
CA ASN A 125 -19.08 -13.20 7.62
C ASN A 125 -18.60 -12.59 6.29
N CYS A 126 -17.89 -11.46 6.37
CA CYS A 126 -17.29 -10.76 5.22
C CYS A 126 -15.77 -10.96 5.09
N ALA A 127 -15.12 -11.64 6.05
CA ALA A 127 -13.68 -11.88 5.99
C ALA A 127 -13.32 -12.80 4.82
N ALA A 128 -12.38 -12.36 3.99
CA ALA A 128 -11.89 -13.09 2.84
C ALA A 128 -10.51 -12.59 2.40
N ASP A 129 -9.72 -13.47 1.77
CA ASP A 129 -8.68 -13.04 0.84
C ASP A 129 -9.31 -12.91 -0.54
N VAL A 130 -9.11 -11.78 -1.21
CA VAL A 130 -9.70 -11.48 -2.54
C VAL A 130 -8.63 -11.41 -3.63
N SER A 131 -7.39 -11.75 -3.32
CA SER A 131 -6.27 -11.73 -4.26
C SER A 131 -6.31 -12.98 -5.12
N PHE A 132 -6.34 -12.82 -6.45
CA PHE A 132 -6.40 -13.95 -7.39
C PHE A 132 -5.16 -14.86 -7.31
N ASP A 133 -4.03 -14.31 -6.88
CA ASP A 133 -2.73 -14.93 -6.74
C ASP A 133 -2.30 -15.09 -5.27
N ALA A 134 -3.26 -15.14 -4.35
CA ALA A 134 -2.96 -15.49 -2.96
C ALA A 134 -2.30 -16.89 -2.89
N PRO A 135 -1.24 -17.06 -2.08
CA PRO A 135 -0.70 -18.38 -1.76
C PRO A 135 -1.82 -19.31 -1.26
N ILE A 136 -1.85 -20.55 -1.75
CA ILE A 136 -2.95 -21.48 -1.47
C ILE A 136 -3.14 -21.76 0.02
N ASP A 137 -2.07 -21.73 0.81
CA ASP A 137 -2.09 -21.90 2.27
C ASP A 137 -2.82 -20.77 2.99
N VAL A 138 -2.69 -19.53 2.51
CA VAL A 138 -3.44 -18.38 3.03
C VAL A 138 -4.89 -18.44 2.53
N ALA A 139 -5.09 -18.69 1.24
CA ALA A 139 -6.40 -18.67 0.61
C ALA A 139 -7.32 -19.77 1.16
N ILE A 140 -6.85 -21.02 1.29
CA ILE A 140 -7.65 -22.13 1.83
C ILE A 140 -8.01 -21.88 3.30
N ARG A 141 -7.06 -21.33 4.05
CA ARG A 141 -7.24 -20.98 5.45
C ARG A 141 -8.37 -19.96 5.61
N LEU A 142 -8.29 -18.82 4.92
CA LEU A 142 -9.20 -17.71 5.10
C LEU A 142 -10.53 -17.84 4.35
N ASN A 143 -10.55 -18.46 3.17
CA ASN A 143 -11.75 -18.56 2.34
C ASN A 143 -12.50 -19.89 2.47
N THR A 144 -11.86 -20.95 3.00
CA THR A 144 -12.47 -22.28 3.15
C THR A 144 -12.63 -22.69 4.61
N ILE A 145 -11.53 -22.74 5.36
CA ILE A 145 -11.53 -23.23 6.75
C ILE A 145 -12.16 -22.21 7.72
N ALA A 146 -11.86 -20.92 7.56
CA ALA A 146 -12.44 -19.88 8.41
C ALA A 146 -13.99 -19.84 8.34
N PRO A 147 -14.65 -19.89 7.17
CA PRO A 147 -16.11 -20.01 7.10
C PRO A 147 -16.65 -21.24 7.84
N LEU A 148 -15.98 -22.40 7.76
CA LEU A 148 -16.34 -23.60 8.53
C LEU A 148 -16.31 -23.31 10.05
N LYS A 149 -15.23 -22.71 10.54
CA LYS A 149 -15.12 -22.34 11.96
C LYS A 149 -16.21 -21.37 12.41
N VAL A 150 -16.59 -20.41 11.57
CA VAL A 150 -17.64 -19.44 11.92
C VAL A 150 -19.03 -20.09 11.92
N ILE A 151 -19.33 -21.02 11.00
CA ILE A 151 -20.61 -21.73 11.03
C ILE A 151 -20.68 -22.70 12.23
N GLU A 152 -19.55 -23.33 12.62
CA GLU A 152 -19.46 -24.11 13.87
C GLU A 152 -19.67 -23.23 15.11
N PHE A 153 -19.10 -22.02 15.12
CA PHE A 153 -19.39 -21.04 16.16
C PHE A 153 -20.88 -20.69 16.21
N ALA A 154 -21.51 -20.43 15.05
CA ALA A 154 -22.94 -20.13 14.96
C ALA A 154 -23.80 -21.27 15.53
N LYS A 155 -23.45 -22.54 15.25
CA LYS A 155 -24.10 -23.73 15.83
C LYS A 155 -23.98 -23.77 17.35
N SER A 156 -22.87 -23.29 17.90
CA SER A 156 -22.63 -23.27 19.35
C SER A 156 -23.39 -22.15 20.08
N CYS A 157 -23.90 -21.14 19.36
CA CYS A 157 -24.52 -19.95 19.94
C CYS A 157 -25.92 -20.24 20.53
N LYS A 158 -26.21 -19.65 21.70
CA LYS A 158 -27.47 -19.94 22.43
C LYS A 158 -28.72 -19.38 21.73
N ARG A 159 -28.58 -18.28 21.00
CA ARG A 159 -29.69 -17.59 20.33
C ARG A 159 -29.97 -18.06 18.89
N LYS A 160 -29.25 -19.09 18.41
CA LYS A 160 -29.40 -19.64 17.05
C LYS A 160 -29.34 -18.53 15.99
N PRO A 161 -28.19 -17.84 15.86
CA PRO A 161 -28.08 -16.66 15.03
C PRO A 161 -28.32 -16.96 13.56
N ILE A 162 -28.79 -15.95 12.81
CA ILE A 162 -28.78 -15.99 11.36
C ILE A 162 -27.34 -15.83 10.88
N PHE A 163 -26.87 -16.74 10.02
CA PHE A 163 -25.54 -16.70 9.45
C PHE A 163 -25.58 -16.23 8.00
N ILE A 164 -24.89 -15.12 7.71
CA ILE A 164 -24.76 -14.56 6.36
C ILE A 164 -23.31 -14.68 5.94
N HIS A 165 -23.04 -15.40 4.86
CA HIS A 165 -21.71 -15.53 4.29
C HIS A 165 -21.59 -14.75 2.98
N VAL A 166 -20.58 -13.88 2.88
CA VAL A 166 -20.25 -13.17 1.64
C VAL A 166 -19.27 -14.01 0.82
N SER A 167 -19.75 -14.46 -0.33
CA SER A 167 -18.99 -15.19 -1.34
C SER A 167 -18.83 -14.34 -2.61
N THR A 168 -18.93 -14.93 -3.79
CA THR A 168 -18.86 -14.22 -5.07
C THR A 168 -19.60 -15.00 -6.17
N CYS A 169 -20.17 -14.34 -7.16
CA CYS A 169 -20.79 -15.01 -8.33
C CYS A 169 -19.80 -15.93 -9.06
N TYR A 170 -18.51 -15.57 -9.04
CA TYR A 170 -17.45 -16.26 -9.76
C TYR A 170 -17.06 -17.63 -9.16
N VAL A 171 -17.65 -18.05 -8.04
CA VAL A 171 -17.54 -19.44 -7.57
C VAL A 171 -18.11 -20.43 -8.60
N ASN A 172 -19.01 -19.96 -9.47
CA ASN A 172 -19.55 -20.73 -10.60
C ASN A 172 -18.65 -20.74 -11.85
N ALA A 173 -17.41 -20.23 -11.75
CA ALA A 173 -16.36 -20.22 -12.77
C ALA A 173 -16.85 -19.80 -14.19
N MET A 174 -16.21 -20.32 -15.24
CA MET A 174 -16.52 -19.99 -16.65
C MET A 174 -17.73 -20.74 -17.20
N ARG A 175 -18.86 -20.75 -16.48
CA ARG A 175 -20.14 -21.14 -17.10
C ARG A 175 -20.48 -20.11 -18.18
N ASN A 176 -20.95 -20.59 -19.33
CA ASN A 176 -21.48 -19.74 -20.38
C ASN A 176 -23.01 -19.76 -20.30
N GLY A 177 -23.65 -18.64 -20.57
CA GLY A 177 -25.10 -18.51 -20.46
C GLY A 177 -25.53 -18.19 -19.04
N PHE A 178 -26.80 -18.48 -18.75
CA PHE A 178 -27.42 -18.18 -17.47
C PHE A 178 -26.89 -19.10 -16.36
N VAL A 179 -26.66 -18.51 -15.19
CA VAL A 179 -26.16 -19.19 -14.00
C VAL A 179 -27.14 -18.96 -12.86
N ASP A 180 -27.85 -20.03 -12.49
CA ASP A 180 -28.89 -20.03 -11.46
C ASP A 180 -28.33 -19.87 -10.04
N GLU A 181 -29.18 -19.43 -9.12
CA GLU A 181 -28.88 -19.23 -7.70
C GLU A 181 -28.95 -20.56 -6.92
N GLU A 182 -28.07 -21.50 -7.28
CA GLU A 182 -28.02 -22.86 -6.71
C GLU A 182 -26.83 -23.10 -5.77
N PRO A 183 -26.97 -24.01 -4.79
CA PRO A 183 -25.90 -24.38 -3.88
C PRO A 183 -24.81 -25.17 -4.59
N LEU A 184 -23.56 -24.92 -4.22
CA LEU A 184 -22.44 -25.75 -4.64
C LEU A 184 -22.42 -27.02 -3.80
N MET A 185 -22.70 -28.16 -4.43
CA MET A 185 -22.76 -29.43 -3.73
C MET A 185 -21.35 -29.88 -3.30
N PRO A 186 -21.18 -30.39 -2.06
CA PRO A 186 -19.86 -30.75 -1.52
C PRO A 186 -19.11 -31.86 -2.29
N ASN A 187 -19.84 -32.67 -3.05
CA ASN A 187 -19.32 -33.78 -3.86
C ASN A 187 -19.19 -33.42 -5.36
N MET A 188 -19.29 -32.15 -5.74
CA MET A 188 -19.20 -31.72 -7.13
C MET A 188 -18.13 -30.65 -7.33
N SER A 189 -17.20 -30.89 -8.25
CA SER A 189 -16.31 -29.84 -8.77
C SER A 189 -16.99 -29.05 -9.89
N MET A 190 -16.38 -27.95 -10.35
CA MET A 190 -16.92 -27.20 -11.50
C MET A 190 -17.00 -28.02 -12.78
N TRP A 191 -16.10 -28.99 -12.99
CA TRP A 191 -16.22 -29.89 -14.13
C TRP A 191 -17.47 -30.77 -14.06
N HIS A 192 -17.84 -31.25 -12.87
CA HIS A 192 -19.07 -32.00 -12.68
C HIS A 192 -20.30 -31.11 -12.92
N LEU A 193 -20.32 -29.91 -12.34
CA LEU A 193 -21.40 -28.94 -12.54
C LEU A 193 -21.59 -28.54 -14.00
N ARG A 194 -20.50 -28.46 -14.78
CA ARG A 194 -20.55 -28.15 -16.21
C ARG A 194 -21.17 -29.28 -17.05
N LEU A 195 -20.98 -30.53 -16.64
CA LEU A 195 -21.57 -31.69 -17.33
C LEU A 195 -23.04 -31.93 -16.93
N GLY A 196 -23.51 -31.33 -15.84
CA GLY A 196 -24.87 -31.53 -15.34
C GLY A 196 -25.16 -32.97 -14.90
N LYS A 197 -24.11 -33.75 -14.60
CA LYS A 197 -24.21 -35.16 -14.19
C LYS A 197 -23.55 -35.37 -12.83
N PRO A 198 -24.10 -36.23 -11.97
CA PRO A 198 -23.48 -36.56 -10.69
C PRO A 198 -22.17 -37.34 -10.90
N PRO A 199 -21.23 -37.30 -9.94
CA PRO A 199 -19.87 -37.84 -10.12
C PRO A 199 -19.81 -39.31 -10.55
N ASP A 200 -20.74 -40.12 -10.03
CA ASP A 200 -20.94 -41.54 -10.33
C ASP A 200 -21.36 -41.84 -11.78
N GLU A 201 -21.84 -40.82 -12.50
CA GLU A 201 -22.21 -40.91 -13.92
C GLU A 201 -21.22 -40.20 -14.86
N THR A 202 -20.06 -39.78 -14.35
CA THR A 202 -19.02 -39.09 -15.13
C THR A 202 -17.72 -39.87 -15.17
N SER A 203 -16.94 -39.73 -16.24
CA SER A 203 -15.56 -40.23 -16.31
C SER A 203 -14.55 -39.27 -15.65
N LEU A 204 -15.02 -38.28 -14.89
CA LEU A 204 -14.19 -37.28 -14.23
C LEU A 204 -13.58 -37.85 -12.95
N GLU A 205 -12.49 -37.23 -12.49
CA GLU A 205 -11.89 -37.60 -11.21
C GLU A 205 -12.86 -37.34 -10.06
N PRO A 206 -13.05 -38.31 -9.12
CA PRO A 206 -13.89 -38.11 -7.95
C PRO A 206 -13.54 -36.82 -7.20
N TYR A 207 -14.57 -36.20 -6.62
CA TYR A 207 -14.45 -34.97 -5.86
C TYR A 207 -15.27 -35.06 -4.58
N ASP A 208 -14.62 -34.75 -3.47
CA ASP A 208 -15.24 -34.48 -2.20
C ASP A 208 -14.45 -33.35 -1.54
N VAL A 209 -15.14 -32.30 -1.10
CA VAL A 209 -14.49 -31.09 -0.57
C VAL A 209 -13.60 -31.38 0.66
N ASP A 210 -13.95 -32.34 1.51
CA ASP A 210 -13.14 -32.68 2.69
C ASP A 210 -11.84 -33.37 2.30
N GLU A 211 -11.92 -34.34 1.39
CA GLU A 211 -10.74 -35.02 0.87
C GLU A 211 -9.85 -34.08 0.07
N GLU A 212 -10.45 -33.14 -0.66
CA GLU A 212 -9.73 -32.11 -1.41
C GLU A 212 -8.96 -31.18 -0.48
N VAL A 213 -9.60 -30.66 0.56
CA VAL A 213 -8.97 -29.79 1.56
C VAL A 213 -7.84 -30.53 2.27
N LYS A 214 -8.04 -31.79 2.69
CA LYS A 214 -6.97 -32.62 3.28
C LYS A 214 -5.80 -32.82 2.33
N ALA A 215 -6.06 -33.06 1.04
CA ALA A 215 -5.01 -33.24 0.05
C ALA A 215 -4.20 -31.95 -0.17
N ILE A 216 -4.86 -30.79 -0.21
CA ILE A 216 -4.20 -29.48 -0.33
C ILE A 216 -3.33 -29.21 0.91
N LEU A 217 -3.85 -29.47 2.12
CA LEU A 217 -3.08 -29.29 3.36
C LEU A 217 -1.81 -30.16 3.39
N ARG A 218 -1.90 -31.44 2.98
CA ARG A 218 -0.72 -32.31 2.83
C ARG A 218 0.29 -31.78 1.80
N CYS A 219 -0.20 -31.19 0.71
CA CYS A 219 0.67 -30.57 -0.29
C CYS A 219 1.38 -29.34 0.28
N ILE A 220 0.69 -28.50 1.04
CA ILE A 220 1.25 -27.34 1.73
C ILE A 220 2.34 -27.77 2.72
N GLU A 221 2.09 -28.80 3.53
CA GLU A 221 3.09 -29.35 4.46
C GLU A 221 4.35 -29.80 3.72
N LYS A 222 4.19 -30.59 2.65
CA LYS A 222 5.32 -31.03 1.81
C LYS A 222 6.12 -29.87 1.21
N LEU A 223 5.45 -28.80 0.75
CA LEU A 223 6.15 -27.62 0.22
C LEU A 223 6.90 -26.85 1.30
N ASN A 224 6.35 -26.78 2.52
CA ASN A 224 7.05 -26.19 3.66
C ASN A 224 8.28 -27.01 4.04
N GLU A 225 8.18 -28.34 4.06
CA GLU A 225 9.33 -29.23 4.27
C GLU A 225 10.39 -29.06 3.17
N GLU A 226 9.98 -28.97 1.90
CA GLU A 226 10.91 -28.72 0.79
C GLU A 226 11.59 -27.35 0.93
N ALA A 227 10.85 -26.32 1.36
CA ALA A 227 11.38 -24.97 1.62
C ALA A 227 12.49 -24.96 2.68
N GLN A 228 12.41 -25.88 3.66
CA GLN A 228 13.40 -26.04 4.71
C GLN A 228 14.55 -27.00 4.31
N SER A 229 14.40 -27.74 3.21
CA SER A 229 15.36 -28.77 2.79
C SER A 229 16.72 -28.19 2.36
N GLU A 230 17.78 -28.86 2.79
CA GLU A 230 19.16 -28.49 2.44
C GLU A 230 19.43 -28.57 0.93
N LYS A 231 18.74 -29.49 0.25
CA LYS A 231 18.80 -29.65 -1.21
C LYS A 231 18.26 -28.40 -1.93
N LEU A 232 17.14 -27.84 -1.47
CA LEU A 232 16.57 -26.63 -2.05
C LEU A 232 17.47 -25.42 -1.78
N LYS A 233 17.93 -25.22 -0.54
CA LYS A 233 18.83 -24.13 -0.17
C LYS A 233 20.06 -24.09 -1.09
N ARG A 234 20.71 -25.24 -1.29
CA ARG A 234 21.84 -25.39 -2.22
C ARG A 234 21.47 -25.10 -3.68
N ARG A 235 20.28 -25.51 -4.13
CA ARG A 235 19.80 -25.21 -5.49
C ARG A 235 19.59 -23.71 -5.69
N LEU A 236 18.93 -23.04 -4.74
CA LEU A 236 18.63 -21.61 -4.81
C LEU A 236 19.92 -20.77 -4.80
N LEU A 237 20.89 -21.14 -3.95
CA LEU A 237 22.22 -20.51 -3.91
C LEU A 237 23.02 -20.69 -5.22
N ARG A 238 22.90 -21.84 -5.89
CA ARG A 238 23.56 -22.06 -7.20
C ARG A 238 22.92 -21.28 -8.33
N SER A 239 21.60 -21.07 -8.25
CA SER A 239 20.84 -20.31 -9.25
C SER A 239 20.87 -18.80 -8.98
N SER A 240 21.24 -18.39 -7.78
CA SER A 240 21.47 -17.00 -7.46
C SER A 240 22.89 -16.62 -7.84
N SER A 241 23.03 -15.39 -8.26
CA SER A 241 24.24 -14.73 -8.74
C SER A 241 25.09 -14.14 -7.63
N TYR A 242 24.70 -14.39 -6.38
CA TYR A 242 25.52 -14.11 -5.22
C TYR A 242 26.69 -15.11 -5.22
N GLY A 243 27.90 -14.59 -5.32
CA GLY A 243 29.13 -15.39 -5.32
C GLY A 243 29.21 -16.32 -4.12
N LYS A 244 29.90 -17.45 -4.28
CA LYS A 244 30.09 -18.52 -3.28
C LYS A 244 30.56 -18.05 -1.88
N ASP A 245 31.04 -16.81 -1.75
CA ASP A 245 31.74 -16.31 -0.57
C ASP A 245 30.89 -15.48 0.41
N LYS A 246 29.56 -15.34 0.19
CA LYS A 246 28.65 -14.71 1.18
C LYS A 246 27.35 -15.51 1.35
N CYS A 247 27.47 -16.59 2.11
CA CYS A 247 26.35 -17.34 2.65
C CYS A 247 25.86 -16.63 3.92
N ASP A 248 24.94 -15.68 3.78
CA ASP A 248 24.25 -15.05 4.92
C ASP A 248 22.93 -15.79 5.14
N ASP A 249 22.67 -16.26 6.37
CA ASP A 249 21.49 -17.06 6.69
C ASP A 249 20.19 -16.27 6.40
N GLU A 250 20.21 -14.94 6.54
CA GLU A 250 19.09 -14.05 6.19
C GLU A 250 18.76 -14.06 4.69
N LEU A 251 19.78 -14.12 3.82
CA LEU A 251 19.57 -14.18 2.37
C LEU A 251 18.95 -15.52 1.97
N ILE A 252 19.44 -16.62 2.54
CA ILE A 252 18.87 -17.95 2.29
C ILE A 252 17.42 -17.99 2.75
N GLU A 253 17.13 -17.45 3.93
CA GLU A 253 15.78 -17.41 4.47
C GLU A 253 14.84 -16.59 3.55
N SER A 254 15.28 -15.43 3.07
CA SER A 254 14.51 -14.62 2.12
C SER A 254 14.25 -15.37 0.81
N LEU A 255 15.28 -15.99 0.23
CA LEU A 255 15.15 -16.75 -1.02
C LEU A 255 14.21 -17.96 -0.87
N CYS A 256 14.27 -18.65 0.27
CA CYS A 256 13.37 -19.77 0.56
C CYS A 256 11.92 -19.29 0.76
N LYS A 257 11.70 -18.16 1.45
CA LYS A 257 10.37 -17.55 1.59
C LYS A 257 9.79 -17.15 0.23
N ASP A 258 10.57 -16.52 -0.63
CA ASP A 258 10.13 -16.10 -1.98
C ASP A 258 9.88 -17.29 -2.90
N TRP A 259 10.67 -18.36 -2.77
CA TRP A 259 10.41 -19.61 -3.48
C TRP A 259 9.12 -20.27 -3.00
N LEU A 260 8.95 -20.43 -1.69
CA LEU A 260 7.78 -21.06 -1.08
C LEU A 260 6.50 -20.33 -1.46
N ARG A 261 6.49 -18.99 -1.36
CA ARG A 261 5.37 -18.16 -1.80
C ARG A 261 5.00 -18.45 -3.25
N ARG A 262 5.96 -18.41 -4.18
CA ARG A 262 5.71 -18.70 -5.61
C ARG A 262 5.25 -20.13 -5.85
N ALA A 263 5.79 -21.11 -5.13
CA ALA A 263 5.36 -22.50 -5.21
C ALA A 263 3.89 -22.65 -4.80
N LEU A 264 3.50 -22.07 -3.67
CA LEU A 264 2.13 -22.09 -3.15
C LEU A 264 1.13 -21.40 -4.08
N VAL A 265 1.49 -20.25 -4.67
CA VAL A 265 0.65 -19.58 -5.68
C VAL A 265 0.46 -20.48 -6.91
N ASN A 266 1.54 -21.04 -7.43
CA ASN A 266 1.48 -21.90 -8.61
C ASN A 266 0.68 -23.18 -8.36
N GLU A 267 0.84 -23.83 -7.21
CA GLU A 267 0.07 -25.03 -6.87
C GLU A 267 -1.41 -24.71 -6.69
N GLY A 268 -1.76 -23.61 -6.03
CA GLY A 268 -3.17 -23.16 -5.94
C GLY A 268 -3.83 -22.99 -7.30
N MET A 269 -3.13 -22.31 -8.23
CA MET A 269 -3.63 -22.10 -9.59
C MET A 269 -3.76 -23.41 -10.39
N LYS A 270 -2.84 -24.35 -10.23
CA LYS A 270 -2.93 -25.68 -10.86
C LYS A 270 -4.13 -26.46 -10.32
N TRP A 271 -4.32 -26.43 -9.00
CA TRP A 271 -5.41 -27.13 -8.33
C TRP A 271 -6.78 -26.62 -8.77
N ALA A 272 -6.94 -25.29 -8.77
CA ALA A 272 -8.16 -24.63 -9.25
C ALA A 272 -8.51 -25.08 -10.68
N ARG A 273 -7.53 -25.01 -11.60
CA ARG A 273 -7.73 -25.39 -13.02
C ARG A 273 -8.03 -26.88 -13.20
N ARG A 274 -7.39 -27.75 -12.41
CA ARG A 274 -7.67 -29.20 -12.43
C ARG A 274 -9.13 -29.48 -12.11
N ARG A 275 -9.76 -28.69 -11.25
CA ARG A 275 -11.15 -28.86 -10.83
C ARG A 275 -12.17 -27.97 -11.55
N GLY A 276 -11.71 -27.10 -12.44
CA GLY A 276 -12.55 -26.29 -13.34
C GLY A 276 -12.78 -24.84 -12.92
N TRP A 277 -12.04 -24.37 -11.92
CA TRP A 277 -11.98 -22.96 -11.54
C TRP A 277 -10.80 -22.24 -12.23
N ASN A 278 -10.92 -20.92 -12.37
CA ASN A 278 -9.93 -20.11 -13.07
C ASN A 278 -8.68 -19.84 -12.23
N ASP A 279 -8.90 -19.60 -10.94
CA ASP A 279 -7.91 -19.12 -10.00
C ASP A 279 -8.17 -19.64 -8.58
N THR A 280 -7.16 -19.46 -7.74
CA THR A 280 -7.16 -19.89 -6.34
C THR A 280 -8.29 -19.23 -5.54
N TYR A 281 -8.61 -17.97 -5.82
CA TYR A 281 -9.64 -17.21 -5.09
C TYR A 281 -11.03 -17.82 -5.28
N THR A 282 -11.48 -17.96 -6.53
CA THR A 282 -12.79 -18.54 -6.87
C THR A 282 -12.92 -19.98 -6.40
N PHE A 283 -11.84 -20.76 -6.51
CA PHE A 283 -11.79 -22.14 -6.04
C PHE A 283 -11.95 -22.24 -4.52
N THR A 284 -11.18 -21.47 -3.74
CA THR A 284 -11.23 -21.54 -2.26
C THR A 284 -12.52 -20.98 -1.70
N LYS A 285 -13.11 -19.96 -2.33
CA LYS A 285 -14.46 -19.46 -2.01
C LYS A 285 -15.53 -20.52 -2.27
N ALA A 286 -15.45 -21.22 -3.40
CA ALA A 286 -16.37 -22.31 -3.72
C ALA A 286 -16.29 -23.44 -2.69
N MET A 287 -15.09 -23.85 -2.28
CA MET A 287 -14.92 -24.84 -1.21
C MET A 287 -15.48 -24.35 0.14
N GLY A 288 -15.33 -23.05 0.44
CA GLY A 288 -15.94 -22.45 1.64
C GLY A 288 -17.46 -22.55 1.65
N GLU A 289 -18.11 -22.30 0.51
CA GLU A 289 -19.56 -22.53 0.36
C GLU A 289 -19.93 -24.00 0.53
N GLN A 290 -19.16 -24.91 -0.07
CA GLN A 290 -19.39 -26.36 0.04
C GLN A 290 -19.31 -26.83 1.49
N PHE A 291 -18.35 -26.31 2.27
CA PHE A 291 -18.29 -26.56 3.71
C PHE A 291 -19.50 -26.00 4.45
N ILE A 292 -19.96 -24.79 4.12
CA ILE A 292 -21.19 -24.25 4.71
C ILE A 292 -22.38 -25.15 4.37
N VAL A 293 -22.55 -25.58 3.12
CA VAL A 293 -23.62 -26.48 2.68
C VAL A 293 -23.59 -27.80 3.47
N ARG A 294 -22.39 -28.37 3.67
CA ARG A 294 -22.21 -29.65 4.38
C ARG A 294 -22.42 -29.53 5.89
N TYR A 295 -21.94 -28.47 6.52
CA TYR A 295 -21.77 -28.41 7.98
C TYR A 295 -22.70 -27.42 8.70
N ARG A 296 -23.57 -26.69 7.99
CA ARG A 296 -24.48 -25.71 8.61
C ARG A 296 -25.56 -26.31 9.50
N ASP A 297 -25.92 -27.58 9.30
CA ASP A 297 -27.08 -28.22 9.92
C ASP A 297 -28.35 -27.34 9.83
N ASP A 298 -28.97 -27.05 10.97
CA ASP A 298 -30.19 -26.24 11.10
C ASP A 298 -29.92 -24.73 11.27
N VAL A 299 -28.67 -24.26 11.16
CA VAL A 299 -28.40 -22.81 11.26
C VAL A 299 -29.08 -22.08 10.09
N PRO A 300 -29.89 -21.03 10.36
CA PRO A 300 -30.48 -20.21 9.31
C PRO A 300 -29.40 -19.50 8.51
N THR A 301 -29.29 -19.81 7.21
CA THR A 301 -28.12 -19.40 6.42
C THR A 301 -28.49 -18.70 5.13
N VAL A 302 -27.78 -17.60 4.85
CA VAL A 302 -27.74 -16.91 3.56
C VAL A 302 -26.33 -16.93 3.01
N ILE A 303 -26.15 -17.30 1.75
CA ILE A 303 -24.93 -17.09 0.99
C ILE A 303 -25.22 -15.95 -0.01
N LEU A 304 -24.60 -14.80 0.22
CA LEU A 304 -24.67 -13.65 -0.66
C LEU A 304 -23.47 -13.71 -1.62
N ARG A 305 -23.74 -13.77 -2.94
CA ARG A 305 -22.71 -13.81 -3.98
C ARG A 305 -22.74 -12.49 -4.76
N PRO A 306 -21.96 -11.48 -4.36
CA PRO A 306 -21.78 -10.30 -5.21
C PRO A 306 -20.94 -10.62 -6.45
N ALA A 307 -21.25 -9.91 -7.53
CA ALA A 307 -20.36 -9.77 -8.69
C ALA A 307 -19.18 -8.84 -8.36
N ILE A 308 -18.54 -8.20 -9.36
CA ILE A 308 -17.40 -7.31 -9.10
C ILE A 308 -17.90 -6.06 -8.40
N ILE A 309 -17.51 -5.91 -7.13
CA ILE A 309 -17.92 -4.77 -6.32
C ILE A 309 -17.07 -3.55 -6.68
N GLU A 310 -17.73 -2.50 -7.14
CA GLU A 310 -17.12 -1.21 -7.49
C GLU A 310 -17.64 -0.08 -6.57
N SER A 311 -17.24 1.15 -6.86
CA SER A 311 -17.58 2.35 -6.08
C SER A 311 -19.07 2.52 -5.76
N GLY A 312 -19.41 3.15 -4.64
CA GLY A 312 -20.80 3.42 -4.28
C GLY A 312 -21.48 4.42 -5.21
N ILE A 313 -22.77 4.19 -5.55
CA ILE A 313 -23.59 5.15 -6.30
C ILE A 313 -23.95 6.33 -5.42
N LYS A 314 -24.50 6.04 -4.24
CA LYS A 314 -25.01 7.04 -3.29
C LYS A 314 -24.22 7.00 -1.98
N GLU A 315 -23.91 5.80 -1.49
CA GLU A 315 -23.37 5.62 -0.14
C GLU A 315 -22.04 4.86 -0.14
N PRO A 316 -21.11 5.19 0.79
CA PRO A 316 -21.16 6.27 1.79
C PRO A 316 -21.18 7.68 1.20
N PHE A 317 -20.62 7.85 -0.01
CA PHE A 317 -20.85 9.00 -0.89
C PHE A 317 -20.59 8.57 -2.34
N PRO A 318 -21.09 9.32 -3.34
CA PRO A 318 -20.90 8.95 -4.75
C PRO A 318 -19.42 8.82 -5.13
N GLY A 319 -19.05 7.67 -5.68
CA GLY A 319 -17.68 7.37 -6.11
C GLY A 319 -16.76 6.96 -4.98
N TRP A 320 -17.27 6.72 -3.76
CA TRP A 320 -16.45 6.17 -2.68
C TRP A 320 -15.99 4.75 -3.05
N ILE A 321 -14.67 4.59 -3.06
CA ILE A 321 -13.97 3.33 -3.30
C ILE A 321 -12.72 3.31 -2.42
N GLU A 322 -12.30 2.13 -2.03
CA GLU A 322 -11.04 1.91 -1.32
C GLU A 322 -10.30 0.78 -2.03
N GLY A 323 -9.00 0.90 -2.27
CA GLY A 323 -8.21 -0.03 -3.09
C GLY A 323 -8.55 0.03 -4.59
N LEU A 324 -7.62 -0.47 -5.42
CA LEU A 324 -7.92 -0.79 -6.82
C LEU A 324 -8.60 -2.16 -6.87
N ARG A 325 -9.77 -2.22 -7.52
CA ARG A 325 -10.59 -3.42 -7.71
C ARG A 325 -10.16 -4.18 -8.97
N MET A 326 -11.01 -5.08 -9.45
CA MET A 326 -10.67 -5.98 -10.55
C MET A 326 -10.37 -5.20 -11.84
N ALA A 327 -11.27 -4.29 -12.25
CA ALA A 327 -11.11 -3.57 -13.51
C ALA A 327 -10.27 -2.29 -13.38
N ASP A 328 -10.15 -1.74 -12.16
CA ASP A 328 -9.48 -0.47 -11.90
C ASP A 328 -8.03 -0.41 -12.42
N PRO A 329 -7.16 -1.43 -12.24
CA PRO A 329 -5.81 -1.40 -12.79
C PRO A 329 -5.79 -1.29 -14.32
N ILE A 330 -6.76 -1.91 -14.99
CA ILE A 330 -6.91 -1.86 -16.45
C ILE A 330 -7.38 -0.45 -16.86
N ILE A 331 -8.40 0.09 -16.17
CA ILE A 331 -8.92 1.44 -16.41
C ILE A 331 -7.83 2.49 -16.22
N VAL A 332 -7.13 2.46 -15.08
CA VAL A 332 -6.03 3.39 -14.76
C VAL A 332 -4.87 3.20 -15.74
N GLY A 333 -4.47 1.96 -16.04
CA GLY A 333 -3.41 1.67 -17.00
C GLY A 333 -3.69 2.23 -18.40
N TYR A 334 -4.95 2.15 -18.85
CA TYR A 334 -5.41 2.76 -20.09
C TYR A 334 -5.41 4.29 -20.02
N GLY A 335 -5.95 4.88 -18.94
CA GLY A 335 -5.95 6.33 -18.72
C GLY A 335 -4.55 6.95 -18.70
N ARG A 336 -3.53 6.19 -18.30
CA ARG A 336 -2.10 6.59 -18.35
C ARG A 336 -1.42 6.40 -19.71
N GLY A 337 -2.13 5.86 -20.71
CA GLY A 337 -1.55 5.51 -22.01
C GLY A 337 -0.56 4.35 -21.94
N ARG A 338 -0.61 3.51 -20.89
CA ARG A 338 0.30 2.37 -20.68
C ARG A 338 -0.25 1.05 -21.22
N LEU A 339 -1.55 0.99 -21.53
CA LEU A 339 -2.21 -0.17 -22.12
C LEU A 339 -2.56 0.11 -23.59
N PRO A 340 -1.68 -0.25 -24.54
CA PRO A 340 -1.92 0.03 -25.95
C PRO A 340 -3.07 -0.80 -26.54
N ASP A 341 -3.33 -1.98 -25.97
CA ASP A 341 -4.40 -2.90 -26.33
C ASP A 341 -4.59 -3.92 -25.18
N PHE A 342 -5.74 -4.59 -25.10
CA PHE A 342 -6.03 -5.61 -24.09
C PHE A 342 -6.89 -6.75 -24.69
N PRO A 343 -6.55 -8.03 -24.42
CA PRO A 343 -7.29 -9.15 -24.99
C PRO A 343 -8.62 -9.40 -24.26
N GLY A 344 -9.65 -9.78 -25.01
CA GLY A 344 -10.97 -10.08 -24.49
C GLY A 344 -12.00 -10.21 -25.59
N ASP A 345 -13.18 -10.73 -25.27
CA ASP A 345 -14.33 -10.69 -26.16
C ASP A 345 -15.12 -9.40 -25.85
N PRO A 346 -15.34 -8.50 -26.82
CA PRO A 346 -16.09 -7.26 -26.58
C PRO A 346 -17.55 -7.51 -26.17
N ASP A 347 -18.11 -8.68 -26.46
CA ASP A 347 -19.45 -9.11 -26.04
C ASP A 347 -19.47 -9.86 -24.70
N ALA A 348 -18.31 -10.09 -24.06
CA ALA A 348 -18.28 -10.61 -22.71
C ALA A 348 -18.95 -9.63 -21.73
N ILE A 349 -19.64 -10.17 -20.73
CA ILE A 349 -20.34 -9.36 -19.73
C ILE A 349 -19.39 -9.14 -18.56
N ILE A 350 -19.17 -7.86 -18.25
CA ILE A 350 -18.40 -7.43 -17.08
C ILE A 350 -19.40 -7.03 -16.01
N ASP A 351 -19.61 -7.93 -15.06
CA ASP A 351 -20.68 -7.80 -14.08
C ASP A 351 -20.24 -6.94 -12.90
N PHE A 352 -20.53 -5.65 -12.97
CA PHE A 352 -20.24 -4.67 -11.91
C PHE A 352 -21.44 -4.48 -10.99
N VAL A 353 -21.19 -4.31 -9.70
CA VAL A 353 -22.21 -3.93 -8.73
C VAL A 353 -21.69 -2.84 -7.79
N PRO A 354 -22.45 -1.76 -7.54
CA PRO A 354 -22.09 -0.75 -6.56
C PRO A 354 -22.02 -1.32 -5.14
N VAL A 355 -21.02 -0.91 -4.34
CA VAL A 355 -20.86 -1.41 -2.98
C VAL A 355 -22.08 -1.14 -2.09
N ASP A 356 -22.76 -0.01 -2.24
CA ASP A 356 -23.97 0.31 -1.48
C ASP A 356 -25.13 -0.64 -1.79
N PHE A 357 -25.28 -1.09 -3.04
CA PHE A 357 -26.27 -2.11 -3.39
C PHE A 357 -25.95 -3.44 -2.73
N VAL A 358 -24.68 -3.83 -2.69
CA VAL A 358 -24.24 -5.06 -2.02
C VAL A 358 -24.51 -4.98 -0.51
N ILE A 359 -24.23 -3.84 0.13
CA ILE A 359 -24.50 -3.66 1.57
C ILE A 359 -25.99 -3.72 1.87
N ASN A 360 -26.82 -3.04 1.08
CA ASN A 360 -28.26 -3.02 1.29
C ASN A 360 -28.89 -4.40 1.07
N ALA A 361 -28.46 -5.11 0.03
CA ALA A 361 -28.86 -6.49 -0.21
C ALA A 361 -28.40 -7.42 0.93
N LEU A 362 -27.18 -7.25 1.43
CA LEU A 362 -26.65 -8.01 2.56
C LEU A 362 -27.52 -7.86 3.82
N ILE A 363 -27.84 -6.62 4.19
CA ILE A 363 -28.71 -6.30 5.32
C ILE A 363 -30.11 -6.92 5.11
N CYS A 364 -30.73 -6.68 3.96
CA CYS A 364 -32.10 -7.14 3.72
C CYS A 364 -32.21 -8.68 3.62
N SER A 365 -31.15 -9.34 3.13
CA SER A 365 -31.15 -10.79 2.94
C SER A 365 -31.28 -11.58 4.24
N ALA A 366 -30.91 -10.99 5.39
CA ALA A 366 -31.07 -11.59 6.71
C ALA A 366 -32.53 -12.02 6.98
N MET A 367 -33.50 -11.24 6.49
CA MET A 367 -34.93 -11.51 6.67
C MET A 367 -35.39 -12.78 5.96
N LEU A 368 -34.73 -13.18 4.87
CA LEU A 368 -35.05 -14.42 4.15
C LEU A 368 -34.82 -15.65 5.04
N ALA A 369 -33.66 -15.69 5.71
CA ALA A 369 -33.32 -16.75 6.65
C ALA A 369 -34.15 -16.71 7.94
N ALA A 370 -34.71 -15.55 8.32
CA ALA A 370 -35.65 -15.48 9.43
C ALA A 370 -37.00 -16.13 9.11
N ILE A 371 -37.47 -15.98 7.86
CA ILE A 371 -38.79 -16.48 7.42
C ILE A 371 -38.74 -17.96 7.05
N GLU A 372 -37.71 -18.37 6.32
CA GLU A 372 -37.50 -19.78 5.93
C GLU A 372 -36.17 -20.29 6.53
N PRO A 373 -36.09 -20.50 7.86
CA PRO A 373 -34.82 -20.80 8.56
C PRO A 373 -34.19 -22.14 8.17
N LYS A 374 -34.99 -23.10 7.71
CA LYS A 374 -34.49 -24.40 7.25
C LYS A 374 -33.87 -24.35 5.86
N LYS A 375 -34.23 -23.34 5.06
CA LYS A 375 -33.78 -23.21 3.67
C LYS A 375 -32.46 -22.47 3.62
N LEU A 376 -31.53 -23.00 2.83
CA LEU A 376 -30.32 -22.27 2.45
C LEU A 376 -30.71 -21.25 1.37
N HIS A 377 -30.54 -19.96 1.67
CA HIS A 377 -30.81 -18.89 0.72
C HIS A 377 -29.54 -18.53 -0.04
N ILE A 378 -29.62 -18.44 -1.36
CA ILE A 378 -28.53 -18.00 -2.22
C ILE A 378 -29.02 -16.82 -2.99
N VAL A 379 -28.28 -15.72 -2.90
CA VAL A 379 -28.67 -14.45 -3.52
C VAL A 379 -27.47 -13.91 -4.29
N HIS A 380 -27.58 -13.87 -5.61
CA HIS A 380 -26.63 -13.19 -6.47
C HIS A 380 -26.90 -11.69 -6.45
N VAL A 381 -25.90 -10.89 -6.08
CA VAL A 381 -25.92 -9.44 -6.30
C VAL A 381 -25.18 -9.19 -7.60
N ALA A 382 -25.90 -9.24 -8.71
CA ALA A 382 -25.37 -9.23 -10.07
C ALA A 382 -26.28 -8.48 -11.03
N THR A 383 -25.71 -7.97 -12.11
CA THR A 383 -26.38 -7.20 -13.17
C THR A 383 -26.50 -7.98 -14.46
N GLY A 384 -25.67 -9.00 -14.71
CA GLY A 384 -25.48 -9.59 -16.03
C GLY A 384 -26.72 -10.25 -16.67
N SER A 385 -27.70 -10.70 -15.88
CA SER A 385 -28.96 -11.28 -16.38
C SER A 385 -30.01 -10.23 -16.77
N VAL A 386 -29.99 -9.04 -16.14
CA VAL A 386 -31.08 -8.06 -16.22
C VAL A 386 -30.66 -6.68 -16.74
N ASN A 387 -29.41 -6.27 -16.52
CA ASN A 387 -28.84 -5.00 -16.95
C ASN A 387 -27.36 -5.18 -17.35
N PRO A 388 -27.07 -5.96 -18.41
CA PRO A 388 -25.70 -6.38 -18.73
C PRO A 388 -24.83 -5.23 -19.24
N LEU A 389 -23.64 -5.05 -18.64
CA LEU A 389 -22.57 -4.21 -19.18
C LEU A 389 -21.59 -5.05 -20.00
N LYS A 390 -21.48 -4.78 -21.30
CA LYS A 390 -20.52 -5.46 -22.17
C LYS A 390 -19.10 -4.89 -22.02
N PHE A 391 -18.07 -5.73 -22.19
CA PHE A 391 -16.68 -5.30 -22.10
C PHE A 391 -16.32 -4.22 -23.14
N GLY A 392 -16.78 -4.37 -24.38
CA GLY A 392 -16.60 -3.37 -25.43
C GLY A 392 -17.32 -2.04 -25.13
N GLU A 393 -18.45 -2.11 -24.43
CA GLU A 393 -19.20 -0.93 -24.00
C GLU A 393 -18.49 -0.21 -22.84
N LEU A 394 -18.06 -0.93 -21.81
CA LEU A 394 -17.23 -0.38 -20.72
C LEU A 394 -15.99 0.32 -21.28
N TYR A 395 -15.29 -0.32 -22.22
CA TYR A 395 -14.16 0.28 -22.93
C TYR A 395 -14.55 1.59 -23.64
N ARG A 396 -15.64 1.59 -24.41
CA ARG A 396 -16.11 2.78 -25.14
C ARG A 396 -16.41 3.92 -24.19
N ILE A 397 -17.17 3.66 -23.12
CA ILE A 397 -17.55 4.64 -22.10
C ILE A 397 -16.30 5.21 -21.41
N GLY A 398 -15.36 4.35 -21.03
CA GLY A 398 -14.10 4.77 -20.39
C GLY A 398 -13.17 5.55 -21.33
N ARG A 399 -13.05 5.14 -22.59
CA ARG A 399 -12.30 5.89 -23.61
C ARG A 399 -12.89 7.28 -23.84
N GLU A 400 -14.21 7.37 -24.00
CA GLU A 400 -14.91 8.64 -24.15
C GLU A 400 -14.65 9.58 -22.97
N TYR A 401 -14.65 9.04 -21.74
CA TYR A 401 -14.28 9.79 -20.54
C TYR A 401 -12.86 10.36 -20.63
N PHE A 402 -11.85 9.54 -20.96
CA PHE A 402 -10.45 10.00 -21.02
C PHE A 402 -10.15 10.92 -22.21
N LEU A 403 -10.87 10.78 -23.33
CA LEU A 403 -10.78 11.73 -24.44
C LEU A 403 -11.27 13.13 -24.03
N ARG A 404 -12.33 13.20 -23.21
CA ARG A 404 -12.85 14.46 -22.65
C ARG A 404 -12.00 14.97 -21.48
N ASN A 405 -11.50 14.06 -20.65
CA ASN A 405 -10.77 14.34 -19.41
C ASN A 405 -9.39 13.66 -19.43
N PRO A 406 -8.46 14.11 -20.28
CA PRO A 406 -7.14 13.50 -20.39
C PRO A 406 -6.38 13.60 -19.07
N LEU A 407 -5.81 12.48 -18.61
CA LEU A 407 -4.99 12.44 -17.39
C LEU A 407 -3.68 13.20 -17.61
N ARG A 408 -3.60 14.42 -17.09
CA ARG A 408 -2.37 15.22 -17.04
C ARG A 408 -1.55 14.77 -15.83
N LEU A 409 -0.62 13.86 -16.06
CA LEU A 409 0.33 13.41 -15.04
C LEU A 409 1.54 14.34 -15.01
N GLN A 410 2.03 14.64 -13.80
CA GLN A 410 3.21 15.51 -13.59
C GLN A 410 4.48 14.95 -14.26
N ASP A 411 4.53 13.65 -14.56
CA ASP A 411 5.71 12.95 -15.07
C ASP A 411 5.71 12.69 -16.59
N ILE A 412 4.66 13.06 -17.32
CA ILE A 412 4.57 12.82 -18.77
C ILE A 412 4.48 14.16 -19.50
N SER A 413 5.48 14.46 -20.34
CA SER A 413 5.43 15.59 -21.27
C SER A 413 4.43 15.31 -22.39
N GLY A 414 3.17 15.70 -22.17
CA GLY A 414 2.10 15.63 -23.16
C GLY A 414 0.84 14.90 -22.66
N VAL A 415 -0.24 15.02 -23.44
CA VAL A 415 -1.49 14.29 -23.20
C VAL A 415 -1.29 12.82 -23.56
N PRO A 416 -1.62 11.85 -22.67
CA PRO A 416 -1.56 10.43 -23.02
C PRO A 416 -2.36 10.12 -24.27
N LYS A 417 -1.85 9.20 -25.10
CA LYS A 417 -2.60 8.69 -26.25
C LYS A 417 -3.54 7.58 -25.80
N TYR A 418 -4.76 7.60 -26.33
CA TYR A 418 -5.83 6.65 -26.03
C TYR A 418 -6.16 5.80 -27.27
N PRO A 419 -5.33 4.77 -27.55
CA PRO A 419 -5.45 3.97 -28.77
C PRO A 419 -6.75 3.17 -28.81
N GLU A 420 -7.19 2.85 -30.02
CA GLU A 420 -8.32 1.95 -30.22
C GLU A 420 -7.92 0.50 -29.94
N TRP A 421 -8.69 -0.17 -29.08
CA TRP A 421 -8.44 -1.56 -28.72
C TRP A 421 -9.00 -2.48 -29.80
N THR A 422 -8.20 -3.48 -30.15
CA THR A 422 -8.57 -4.46 -31.19
C THR A 422 -9.15 -5.73 -30.61
N PHE A 423 -9.14 -5.89 -29.27
CA PHE A 423 -9.72 -7.02 -28.56
C PHE A 423 -9.22 -8.38 -29.09
N GLN A 424 -7.90 -8.49 -29.26
CA GLN A 424 -7.29 -9.71 -29.80
C GLN A 424 -7.57 -10.93 -28.91
N ARG A 425 -7.59 -12.12 -29.54
CA ARG A 425 -7.61 -13.38 -28.79
C ARG A 425 -6.40 -13.45 -27.84
N LYS A 426 -6.62 -13.93 -26.62
CA LYS A 426 -5.61 -13.96 -25.55
C LYS A 426 -4.34 -14.67 -26.01
N GLU A 427 -4.46 -15.79 -26.71
CA GLU A 427 -3.34 -16.59 -27.20
C GLU A 427 -2.48 -15.79 -28.20
N GLU A 428 -3.13 -15.09 -29.13
CA GLU A 428 -2.45 -14.26 -30.13
C GLU A 428 -1.75 -13.07 -29.49
N PHE A 429 -2.41 -12.42 -28.54
CA PHE A 429 -1.87 -11.30 -27.78
C PHE A 429 -0.64 -11.72 -26.97
N VAL A 430 -0.75 -12.80 -26.19
CA VAL A 430 0.36 -13.37 -25.41
C VAL A 430 1.51 -13.82 -26.31
N ARG A 431 1.22 -14.38 -27.49
CA ARG A 431 2.26 -14.73 -28.49
C ARG A 431 3.01 -13.50 -28.96
N LYS A 432 2.31 -12.41 -29.31
CA LYS A 432 2.94 -11.14 -29.71
C LYS A 432 3.80 -10.55 -28.57
N LEU A 433 3.30 -10.55 -27.33
CA LEU A 433 4.06 -10.10 -26.17
C LEU A 433 5.33 -10.92 -25.97
N ARG A 434 5.24 -12.26 -26.08
CA ARG A 434 6.39 -13.17 -25.95
C ARG A 434 7.44 -12.90 -27.02
N MET A 435 7.03 -12.73 -28.27
CA MET A 435 7.93 -12.40 -29.39
C MET A 435 8.61 -11.04 -29.16
N ARG A 436 7.84 -10.01 -28.77
CA ARG A 436 8.40 -8.68 -28.49
C ARG A 436 9.38 -8.69 -27.32
N ARG A 437 9.08 -9.46 -26.26
CA ARG A 437 9.98 -9.68 -25.12
C ARG A 437 11.26 -10.39 -25.55
N PHE A 438 11.16 -11.43 -26.38
CA PHE A 438 12.32 -12.14 -26.92
C PHE A 438 13.23 -11.20 -27.71
N VAL A 439 12.66 -10.39 -28.61
CA VAL A 439 13.41 -9.39 -29.38
C VAL A 439 14.09 -8.36 -28.47
N ILE A 440 13.37 -7.81 -27.48
CA ILE A 440 13.95 -6.86 -26.51
C ILE A 440 15.07 -7.49 -25.68
N SER A 441 14.88 -8.74 -25.24
CA SER A 441 15.88 -9.48 -24.47
C SER A 441 17.15 -9.72 -25.29
N MET A 442 17.01 -10.13 -26.56
CA MET A 442 18.12 -10.28 -27.51
C MET A 442 18.84 -8.95 -27.72
N LEU A 443 18.10 -7.86 -28.00
CA LEU A 443 18.68 -6.52 -28.15
C LEU A 443 19.41 -6.06 -26.89
N CYS A 444 18.86 -6.36 -25.71
CA CYS A 444 19.48 -6.06 -24.43
C CYS A 444 20.78 -6.84 -24.23
N GLN A 445 20.81 -8.14 -24.53
CA GLN A 445 22.01 -8.97 -24.46
C GLN A 445 23.10 -8.47 -25.41
N VAL A 446 22.75 -8.12 -26.65
CA VAL A 446 23.68 -7.55 -27.63
C VAL A 446 24.19 -6.18 -27.15
N ALA A 447 23.30 -5.30 -26.71
CA ALA A 447 23.66 -3.97 -26.22
C ALA A 447 24.55 -4.03 -24.95
N LYS A 448 24.35 -5.01 -24.07
CA LYS A 448 25.22 -5.24 -22.90
C LYS A 448 26.68 -5.52 -23.29
N ARG A 449 26.95 -6.17 -24.43
CA ARG A 449 28.32 -6.40 -24.94
C ARG A 449 29.04 -5.11 -25.31
N PHE A 450 28.30 -4.05 -25.63
CA PHE A 450 28.83 -2.74 -26.00
C PHE A 450 28.53 -1.66 -24.94
N SER A 451 28.26 -2.09 -23.70
CA SER A 451 27.88 -1.22 -22.58
C SER A 451 28.98 -0.26 -22.12
N PHE A 452 30.19 -0.31 -22.70
CA PHE A 452 31.22 0.70 -22.50
C PHE A 452 30.87 2.05 -23.13
N VAL A 453 29.92 2.11 -24.07
CA VAL A 453 29.48 3.36 -24.72
C VAL A 453 28.27 3.97 -24.01
N LYS A 454 28.33 5.27 -23.66
CA LYS A 454 27.33 5.98 -22.84
C LYS A 454 25.90 5.94 -23.40
N TRP A 455 25.71 6.07 -24.73
CA TRP A 455 24.38 5.99 -25.34
C TRP A 455 23.81 4.55 -25.33
N ILE A 456 24.69 3.54 -25.39
CA ILE A 456 24.30 2.13 -25.31
C ILE A 456 23.84 1.79 -23.89
N ARG A 457 24.46 2.35 -22.84
CA ARG A 457 23.94 2.22 -21.45
C ARG A 457 22.52 2.77 -21.30
N LYS A 458 22.23 3.94 -21.88
CA LYS A 458 20.86 4.49 -21.91
C LYS A 458 19.89 3.59 -22.67
N LEU A 459 20.32 3.01 -23.79
CA LEU A 459 19.54 2.04 -24.55
C LEU A 459 19.26 0.77 -23.75
N VAL A 460 20.27 0.20 -23.08
CA VAL A 460 20.11 -0.97 -22.20
C VAL A 460 19.09 -0.70 -21.10
N SER A 461 19.19 0.44 -20.41
CA SER A 461 18.24 0.84 -19.38
C SER A 461 16.81 0.96 -19.94
N LYS A 462 16.65 1.59 -21.11
CA LYS A 462 15.35 1.71 -21.79
C LYS A 462 14.77 0.35 -22.18
N LEU A 463 15.61 -0.55 -22.71
CA LEU A 463 15.20 -1.92 -23.07
C LEU A 463 14.79 -2.73 -21.83
N GLN A 464 15.49 -2.58 -20.70
CA GLN A 464 15.11 -3.20 -19.42
C GLN A 464 13.76 -2.66 -18.93
N THR A 465 13.54 -1.34 -18.94
CA THR A 465 12.24 -0.76 -18.57
C THR A 465 11.12 -1.28 -19.47
N MET A 466 11.36 -1.40 -20.78
CA MET A 466 10.39 -1.99 -21.72
C MET A 466 10.15 -3.47 -21.43
N GLN A 467 11.17 -4.23 -21.03
CA GLN A 467 11.03 -5.63 -20.64
C GLN A 467 10.13 -5.76 -19.40
N THR A 468 10.39 -4.98 -18.35
CA THR A 468 9.56 -4.95 -17.14
C THR A 468 8.12 -4.53 -17.45
N ALA A 469 7.92 -3.53 -18.32
CA ALA A 469 6.59 -3.12 -18.74
C ALA A 469 5.82 -4.22 -19.48
N LEU A 470 6.49 -4.99 -20.35
CA LEU A 470 5.89 -6.14 -21.03
C LEU A 470 5.58 -7.29 -20.07
N GLU A 471 6.42 -7.53 -19.07
CA GLU A 471 6.18 -8.54 -18.05
C GLU A 471 4.99 -8.17 -17.16
N ARG A 472 4.87 -6.90 -16.76
CA ARG A 472 3.68 -6.38 -16.06
C ARG A 472 2.41 -6.54 -16.91
N LEU A 473 2.46 -6.16 -18.19
CA LEU A 473 1.32 -6.33 -19.10
C LEU A 473 0.93 -7.80 -19.25
N ARG A 474 1.92 -8.71 -19.36
CA ARG A 474 1.67 -10.15 -19.42
C ARG A 474 1.00 -10.64 -18.13
N TYR A 475 1.48 -10.21 -16.97
CA TYR A 475 0.87 -10.55 -15.69
C TYR A 475 -0.59 -10.10 -15.62
N PHE A 476 -0.90 -8.86 -16.01
CA PHE A 476 -2.29 -8.37 -16.11
C PHE A 476 -3.15 -9.25 -17.03
N VAL A 477 -2.64 -9.61 -18.21
CA VAL A 477 -3.37 -10.47 -19.15
C VAL A 477 -3.58 -11.89 -18.61
N GLU A 478 -2.58 -12.43 -17.91
CA GLU A 478 -2.65 -13.75 -17.30
C GLU A 478 -3.72 -13.78 -16.19
N LEU A 479 -3.74 -12.76 -15.33
CA LEU A 479 -4.66 -12.64 -14.19
C LEU A 479 -6.10 -12.31 -14.60
N TYR A 480 -6.28 -11.28 -15.44
CA TYR A 480 -7.60 -10.71 -15.76
C TYR A 480 -8.19 -11.22 -17.08
N GLY A 481 -7.37 -11.72 -18.00
CA GLY A 481 -7.82 -12.07 -19.36
C GLY A 481 -8.78 -13.25 -19.41
N SER A 482 -8.90 -14.05 -18.35
CA SER A 482 -9.96 -15.07 -18.21
C SER A 482 -11.33 -14.39 -18.11
N TYR A 483 -11.45 -13.36 -17.29
CA TYR A 483 -12.72 -12.69 -16.99
C TYR A 483 -13.28 -11.88 -18.16
N THR A 484 -12.42 -11.40 -19.06
CA THR A 484 -12.82 -10.69 -20.27
C THR A 484 -13.29 -11.62 -21.40
N GLN A 485 -13.36 -12.93 -21.17
CA GLN A 485 -13.78 -13.94 -22.17
C GLN A 485 -15.04 -14.71 -21.75
N VAL A 486 -15.48 -14.60 -20.51
CA VAL A 486 -16.61 -15.37 -19.97
C VAL A 486 -17.93 -14.70 -20.34
N LYS A 487 -18.89 -15.50 -20.84
CA LYS A 487 -20.26 -15.05 -21.17
C LYS A 487 -21.28 -15.55 -20.14
N ALA A 488 -20.90 -15.54 -18.87
CA ALA A 488 -21.78 -15.87 -17.75
C ALA A 488 -22.79 -14.74 -17.56
N ARG A 489 -24.04 -15.12 -17.27
CA ARG A 489 -25.11 -14.22 -16.84
C ARG A 489 -25.65 -14.74 -15.52
N TYR A 490 -25.21 -14.14 -14.43
CA TYR A 490 -25.67 -14.55 -13.11
C TYR A 490 -27.10 -14.07 -12.91
N GLU A 491 -28.01 -15.02 -12.65
CA GLU A 491 -29.41 -14.74 -12.38
C GLU A 491 -29.55 -13.89 -11.12
N ALA A 492 -30.31 -12.79 -11.19
CA ALA A 492 -30.58 -11.89 -10.07
C ALA A 492 -32.01 -12.10 -9.52
N THR A 493 -32.56 -13.30 -9.70
CA THR A 493 -33.98 -13.59 -9.45
C THR A 493 -34.34 -13.43 -7.97
N ASN A 494 -33.58 -14.00 -7.04
CA ASN A 494 -33.83 -13.90 -5.60
C ASN A 494 -33.53 -12.48 -5.09
N LEU A 495 -32.54 -11.79 -5.65
CA LEU A 495 -32.26 -10.39 -5.35
C LEU A 495 -33.47 -9.49 -5.67
N LEU A 496 -34.02 -9.60 -6.88
CA LEU A 496 -35.16 -8.79 -7.31
C LEU A 496 -36.44 -9.18 -6.56
N LYS A 497 -36.65 -10.47 -6.27
CA LYS A 497 -37.76 -10.92 -5.41
C LYS A 497 -37.65 -10.32 -4.01
N LEU A 498 -36.46 -10.31 -3.41
CA LEU A 498 -36.22 -9.68 -2.11
C LEU A 498 -36.52 -8.18 -2.18
N PHE A 499 -35.96 -7.46 -3.15
CA PHE A 499 -36.19 -6.02 -3.31
C PHE A 499 -37.67 -5.68 -3.48
N ASN A 500 -38.38 -6.40 -4.35
CA ASN A 500 -39.80 -6.16 -4.63
C ASN A 500 -40.70 -6.45 -3.42
N SER A 501 -40.26 -7.31 -2.50
CA SER A 501 -41.01 -7.68 -1.29
C SER A 501 -40.78 -6.71 -0.12
N LEU A 502 -39.88 -5.73 -0.26
CA LEU A 502 -39.68 -4.67 0.73
C LEU A 502 -40.83 -3.66 0.70
N HIS A 503 -41.09 -3.03 1.84
CA HIS A 503 -41.94 -1.85 1.90
C HIS A 503 -41.32 -0.68 1.11
N GLU A 504 -42.15 0.22 0.57
CA GLU A 504 -41.70 1.34 -0.29
C GLU A 504 -40.68 2.26 0.41
N GLU A 505 -40.86 2.54 1.70
CA GLU A 505 -39.88 3.31 2.47
C GLU A 505 -38.53 2.58 2.59
N ASP A 506 -38.54 1.25 2.76
CA ASP A 506 -37.31 0.47 2.85
C ASP A 506 -36.63 0.33 1.48
N LYS A 507 -37.37 0.34 0.38
CA LYS A 507 -36.79 0.43 -0.99
C LYS A 507 -36.02 1.74 -1.18
N ASN A 508 -36.46 2.83 -0.55
CA ASN A 508 -35.80 4.14 -0.61
C ASN A 508 -34.58 4.23 0.33
N ASP A 509 -34.68 3.66 1.52
CA ASP A 509 -33.62 3.69 2.54
C ASP A 509 -32.52 2.66 2.27
N PHE A 510 -32.88 1.52 1.68
CA PHE A 510 -31.99 0.41 1.33
C PHE A 510 -32.13 0.05 -0.15
N PRO A 511 -31.77 0.95 -1.10
CA PRO A 511 -31.91 0.68 -2.52
C PRO A 511 -30.86 -0.34 -3.00
N PHE A 512 -31.29 -1.33 -3.77
CA PHE A 512 -30.40 -2.27 -4.47
C PHE A 512 -31.02 -2.84 -5.76
N ASP A 513 -31.90 -2.08 -6.41
CA ASP A 513 -32.44 -2.46 -7.72
C ASP A 513 -31.40 -2.27 -8.82
N VAL A 514 -30.71 -3.36 -9.16
CA VAL A 514 -29.68 -3.41 -10.22
C VAL A 514 -30.19 -2.99 -11.61
N ARG A 515 -31.50 -3.00 -11.86
CA ARG A 515 -32.10 -2.53 -13.13
C ARG A 515 -32.03 -1.01 -13.27
N SER A 516 -31.89 -0.28 -12.16
CA SER A 516 -31.90 1.18 -12.14
C SER A 516 -30.55 1.82 -12.51
N ILE A 517 -29.50 1.01 -12.70
CA ILE A 517 -28.14 1.51 -12.96
C ILE A 517 -28.05 2.00 -14.41
N ASP A 518 -27.85 3.32 -14.58
CA ASP A 518 -27.39 3.90 -15.84
C ASP A 518 -25.86 3.77 -15.92
N TRP A 519 -25.37 2.90 -16.81
CA TRP A 519 -23.94 2.62 -16.93
C TRP A 519 -23.11 3.81 -17.36
N VAL A 520 -23.63 4.69 -18.23
CA VAL A 520 -22.87 5.85 -18.71
C VAL A 520 -22.72 6.86 -17.58
N GLU A 521 -23.82 7.17 -16.89
CA GLU A 521 -23.81 8.07 -15.74
C GLU A 521 -22.94 7.52 -14.61
N TYR A 522 -23.16 6.26 -14.23
CA TYR A 522 -22.40 5.61 -13.17
C TYR A 522 -20.90 5.59 -13.48
N ILE A 523 -20.50 5.12 -14.66
CA ILE A 523 -19.07 5.01 -14.99
C ILE A 523 -18.43 6.39 -15.13
N GLN A 524 -19.02 7.30 -15.92
CA GLN A 524 -18.35 8.57 -16.25
C GLN A 524 -18.46 9.62 -15.14
N ARG A 525 -19.57 9.68 -14.40
CA ARG A 525 -19.79 10.74 -13.41
C ARG A 525 -19.53 10.33 -11.97
N ILE A 526 -19.61 9.03 -11.67
CA ILE A 526 -19.47 8.53 -10.30
C ILE A 526 -18.17 7.74 -10.13
N HIS A 527 -18.05 6.61 -10.83
CA HIS A 527 -16.96 5.67 -10.67
C HIS A 527 -15.62 6.23 -11.14
N MET A 528 -15.51 6.74 -12.37
CA MET A 528 -14.24 7.27 -12.89
C MET A 528 -13.71 8.43 -12.03
N PRO A 529 -14.49 9.48 -11.68
CA PRO A 529 -13.99 10.54 -10.80
C PRO A 529 -13.62 10.05 -9.40
N GLY A 530 -14.40 9.11 -8.84
CA GLY A 530 -14.13 8.46 -7.55
C GLY A 530 -12.82 7.66 -7.55
N LEU A 531 -12.68 6.77 -8.54
CA LEU A 531 -11.48 5.98 -8.79
C LEU A 531 -10.26 6.88 -8.98
N LEU A 532 -10.37 7.93 -9.80
CA LEU A 532 -9.25 8.84 -10.03
C LEU A 532 -8.93 9.68 -8.78
N ARG A 533 -9.93 10.09 -7.99
CA ARG A 533 -9.68 10.76 -6.71
C ARG A 533 -8.97 9.84 -5.73
N TYR A 534 -9.36 8.57 -5.67
CA TYR A 534 -8.68 7.58 -4.84
C TYR A 534 -7.26 7.30 -5.36
N ALA A 535 -7.10 7.09 -6.66
CA ALA A 535 -5.82 6.77 -7.30
C ALA A 535 -4.87 7.96 -7.44
N PHE A 536 -5.33 9.21 -7.39
CA PHE A 536 -4.51 10.41 -7.66
C PHE A 536 -4.66 11.55 -6.62
N GLY A 537 -5.58 11.44 -5.66
CA GLY A 537 -5.82 12.42 -4.59
C GLY A 537 -4.91 12.25 -3.36
N VAL A 538 -4.73 13.36 -2.63
CA VAL A 538 -3.74 13.65 -1.56
C VAL A 538 -3.15 12.42 -0.85
N GLY A 539 -1.89 12.12 -1.16
CA GLY A 539 -0.93 11.47 -0.25
C GLY A 539 -0.84 9.94 -0.22
N SER A 540 -1.57 9.18 -1.04
CA SER A 540 -1.60 7.70 -0.88
C SER A 540 -1.23 6.85 -2.09
N PHE A 541 -0.98 7.45 -3.27
CA PHE A 541 -0.68 6.65 -4.47
C PHE A 541 0.71 6.01 -4.44
N GLU A 542 1.78 6.75 -4.12
CA GLU A 542 3.12 6.17 -4.05
C GLU A 542 3.23 5.17 -2.91
N ALA A 543 2.64 5.43 -1.74
CA ALA A 543 2.76 4.54 -0.59
C ALA A 543 2.00 3.21 -0.72
N GLN A 544 0.93 3.13 -1.53
CA GLN A 544 0.09 1.93 -1.64
C GLN A 544 0.26 1.20 -2.97
N VAL A 545 0.44 1.90 -4.09
CA VAL A 545 0.87 1.26 -5.32
C VAL A 545 2.31 0.79 -5.21
N MET A 546 3.21 1.48 -4.49
CA MET A 546 4.49 0.85 -4.13
C MET A 546 4.36 -0.22 -3.05
N LYS A 547 3.31 -0.32 -2.22
CA LYS A 547 3.16 -1.50 -1.32
C LYS A 547 2.68 -2.74 -2.07
N ALA A 548 1.78 -2.58 -3.03
CA ALA A 548 1.35 -3.67 -3.92
C ALA A 548 2.45 -4.00 -4.96
N GLU A 549 3.13 -2.99 -5.51
CA GLU A 549 4.24 -3.17 -6.46
C GLU A 549 5.53 -3.63 -5.77
N CYS A 550 5.87 -3.23 -4.54
CA CYS A 550 7.11 -3.66 -3.85
C CYS A 550 6.97 -5.04 -3.19
N ALA A 551 5.75 -5.52 -2.95
CA ALA A 551 5.50 -6.91 -2.55
C ALA A 551 5.76 -7.91 -3.70
N GLU A 552 5.70 -7.47 -4.97
CA GLU A 552 5.99 -8.31 -6.15
C GLU A 552 7.24 -7.88 -6.94
N SER A 553 7.72 -6.65 -6.79
CA SER A 553 8.92 -6.11 -7.45
C SER A 553 10.23 -6.52 -6.77
N LYS A 554 10.19 -7.28 -5.66
CA LYS A 554 11.40 -7.93 -5.12
C LYS A 554 11.99 -9.01 -6.04
N LEU A 555 11.39 -9.26 -7.21
CA LEU A 555 11.71 -10.40 -8.05
C LEU A 555 12.63 -10.16 -9.24
N LEU A 556 13.11 -8.95 -9.53
CA LEU A 556 14.03 -8.74 -10.65
C LEU A 556 14.99 -7.58 -10.40
N GLU A 557 16.00 -7.79 -9.54
CA GLU A 557 17.19 -6.94 -9.57
C GLU A 557 18.16 -7.42 -10.66
N PRO A 558 18.62 -6.54 -11.57
CA PRO A 558 19.69 -6.84 -12.48
C PRO A 558 21.03 -6.83 -11.74
N GLU A 559 21.69 -7.98 -11.73
CA GLU A 559 23.06 -8.15 -11.28
C GLU A 559 24.04 -7.20 -11.96
N GLY A 560 24.92 -6.65 -11.13
CA GLY A 560 26.30 -6.36 -11.52
C GLY A 560 26.67 -4.89 -11.50
N VAL A 561 27.25 -4.45 -10.39
CA VAL A 561 28.55 -3.74 -10.39
C VAL A 561 29.33 -4.16 -9.14
N ALA A 562 30.55 -4.66 -9.34
CA ALA A 562 31.43 -5.15 -8.29
C ALA A 562 32.09 -4.00 -7.49
N HIS A 563 32.32 -4.26 -6.20
CA HIS A 563 33.23 -3.59 -5.26
C HIS A 563 33.17 -2.06 -5.14
N GLU A 564 32.30 -1.55 -4.25
CA GLU A 564 32.46 -0.22 -3.64
C GLU A 564 32.08 -0.26 -2.15
N HIS A 565 32.72 0.57 -1.33
CA HIS A 565 32.56 0.62 0.14
C HIS A 565 31.10 0.56 0.61
N LYS A 566 30.78 -0.38 1.51
CA LYS A 566 29.44 -0.52 2.13
C LYS A 566 29.09 0.76 2.89
N VAL A 567 28.17 1.56 2.36
CA VAL A 567 27.56 2.70 3.07
C VAL A 567 26.56 2.15 4.09
N ARG A 568 26.85 2.27 5.38
CA ARG A 568 26.00 1.81 6.49
C ARG A 568 25.32 2.96 7.22
N ILE A 569 26.05 4.05 7.43
CA ILE A 569 25.62 5.23 8.16
C ILE A 569 25.81 6.50 7.31
N ILE A 570 25.11 7.57 7.66
CA ILE A 570 25.21 8.86 6.94
C ILE A 570 26.67 9.36 6.79
N PRO A 571 27.54 9.33 7.84
CA PRO A 571 28.96 9.67 7.69
C PRO A 571 29.73 8.84 6.64
N ASP A 572 29.31 7.61 6.33
CA ASP A 572 29.97 6.82 5.29
C ASP A 572 29.83 7.43 3.90
N LEU A 573 28.80 8.26 3.67
CA LEU A 573 28.60 8.96 2.40
C LEU A 573 29.77 9.91 2.11
N ILE A 574 30.20 10.68 3.11
CA ILE A 574 31.32 11.61 2.93
C ILE A 574 32.64 10.87 2.84
N LYS A 575 32.86 9.82 3.65
CA LYS A 575 34.06 8.97 3.56
C LYS A 575 34.21 8.35 2.19
N ARG A 576 33.13 7.77 1.66
CA ARG A 576 33.10 7.21 0.31
C ARG A 576 33.40 8.29 -0.73
N ALA A 577 32.79 9.47 -0.64
CA ALA A 577 33.00 10.53 -1.61
C ALA A 577 34.44 11.08 -1.60
N VAL A 578 35.07 11.20 -0.42
CA VAL A 578 36.48 11.57 -0.28
C VAL A 578 37.40 10.52 -0.90
N ALA A 579 37.10 9.23 -0.72
CA ALA A 579 37.88 8.14 -1.32
C ALA A 579 37.79 8.14 -2.86
N ILE A 580 36.64 8.56 -3.43
CA ILE A 580 36.38 8.53 -4.88
C ILE A 580 36.83 9.82 -5.57
N SER A 581 36.60 10.99 -4.97
CA SER A 581 36.79 12.29 -5.64
C SER A 581 37.14 13.41 -4.64
N PRO A 582 38.32 13.34 -3.98
CA PRO A 582 38.66 14.26 -2.89
C PRO A 582 38.75 15.72 -3.34
N GLU A 583 39.31 15.99 -4.53
CA GLU A 583 39.51 17.35 -5.05
C GLU A 583 38.27 17.98 -5.69
N LYS A 584 37.18 17.21 -5.79
CA LYS A 584 35.97 17.69 -6.43
C LYS A 584 35.18 18.59 -5.50
N VAL A 585 34.66 19.69 -6.05
CA VAL A 585 33.75 20.60 -5.34
C VAL A 585 32.49 19.85 -4.91
N ALA A 586 32.34 19.66 -3.60
CA ALA A 586 31.17 19.04 -3.00
C ALA A 586 30.08 20.08 -2.74
N MET A 587 30.46 21.25 -2.22
CA MET A 587 29.53 22.30 -1.80
C MET A 587 30.06 23.66 -2.24
N GLN A 588 29.17 24.54 -2.71
CA GLN A 588 29.54 25.91 -3.07
C GLN A 588 28.41 26.91 -2.81
N ILE A 589 28.80 28.14 -2.52
CA ILE A 589 27.89 29.27 -2.31
C ILE A 589 28.58 30.55 -2.77
N LYS A 590 27.82 31.51 -3.30
CA LYS A 590 28.35 32.84 -3.65
C LYS A 590 28.26 33.75 -2.43
N ARG A 591 29.37 34.35 -2.00
CA ARG A 591 29.48 35.34 -0.91
C ARG A 591 30.20 36.57 -1.42
N ASP A 592 29.63 37.75 -1.20
CA ASP A 592 30.19 39.04 -1.65
C ASP A 592 30.60 39.04 -3.14
N GLY A 593 29.76 38.42 -3.98
CA GLY A 593 29.98 38.32 -5.42
C GLY A 593 31.01 37.25 -5.86
N ARG A 594 31.66 36.55 -4.92
CA ARG A 594 32.68 35.52 -5.21
C ARG A 594 32.21 34.12 -4.84
N TRP A 595 32.65 33.12 -5.60
CA TRP A 595 32.37 31.71 -5.27
C TRP A 595 33.27 31.23 -4.14
N VAL A 596 32.64 30.79 -3.06
CA VAL A 596 33.28 29.98 -2.02
C VAL A 596 32.96 28.52 -2.31
N ARG A 597 34.00 27.70 -2.45
CA ARG A 597 33.89 26.29 -2.87
C ARG A 597 34.63 25.41 -1.86
N TYR A 598 33.97 24.33 -1.48
CA TYR A 598 34.51 23.31 -0.59
C TYR A 598 34.61 22.01 -1.38
N THR A 599 35.82 21.48 -1.51
CA THR A 599 36.03 20.14 -2.06
C THR A 599 35.55 19.07 -1.08
N TYR A 600 35.38 17.82 -1.52
CA TYR A 600 35.10 16.71 -0.61
C TYR A 600 36.17 16.58 0.49
N ARG A 601 37.45 16.83 0.15
CA ARG A 601 38.55 16.91 1.12
C ARG A 601 38.36 18.04 2.13
N ASP A 602 37.95 19.23 1.67
CA ASP A 602 37.69 20.37 2.57
C ASP A 602 36.50 20.08 3.49
N VAL A 603 35.42 19.50 2.97
CA VAL A 603 34.24 19.12 3.75
C VAL A 603 34.60 18.11 4.84
N ASP A 604 35.38 17.07 4.53
CA ASP A 604 35.80 16.09 5.55
C ASP A 604 36.74 16.69 6.59
N ARG A 605 37.68 17.55 6.17
CA ARG A 605 38.55 18.28 7.09
C ARG A 605 37.75 19.16 8.04
N LEU A 606 36.80 19.95 7.53
CA LEU A 606 35.96 20.85 8.31
C LEU A 606 35.01 20.07 9.23
N ARG A 607 34.45 18.96 8.75
CA ARG A 607 33.63 18.03 9.54
C ARG A 607 34.40 17.52 10.75
N ARG A 608 35.64 17.06 10.56
CA ARG A 608 36.53 16.58 11.64
C ARG A 608 36.91 17.70 12.62
N MET A 609 37.13 18.93 12.14
CA MET A 609 37.39 20.09 12.99
C MET A 609 36.18 20.46 13.85
N MET A 610 34.99 20.49 13.25
CA MET A 610 33.73 20.73 13.97
C MET A 610 33.46 19.60 14.98
N ALA A 611 33.68 18.34 14.61
CA ALA A 611 33.54 17.20 15.52
C ALA A 611 34.44 17.34 16.76
N SER A 612 35.68 17.82 16.60
CA SER A 612 36.58 18.12 17.72
C SER A 612 35.96 19.13 18.69
N MET A 613 35.39 20.22 18.18
CA MET A 613 34.75 21.24 19.02
C MET A 613 33.49 20.73 19.70
N LEU A 614 32.68 19.92 19.00
CA LEU A 614 31.48 19.32 19.57
C LEU A 614 31.84 18.37 20.75
N ILE A 615 32.91 17.59 20.62
CA ILE A 615 33.41 16.73 21.71
C ILE A 615 33.96 17.57 22.87
N GLU A 616 34.74 18.62 22.61
CA GLU A 616 35.20 19.56 23.65
C GLU A 616 34.01 20.24 24.36
N ALA A 617 32.92 20.47 23.64
CA ALA A 617 31.65 20.95 24.20
C ALA A 617 30.85 19.86 24.96
N GLY A 618 31.37 18.64 25.10
CA GLY A 618 30.75 17.53 25.82
C GLY A 618 29.61 16.84 25.08
N LEU A 619 29.57 16.96 23.75
CA LEU A 619 28.58 16.30 22.90
C LEU A 619 29.12 14.98 22.36
N GLY A 620 28.24 14.00 22.17
CA GLY A 620 28.57 12.71 21.59
C GLY A 620 27.36 11.79 21.54
N TYR A 621 27.58 10.50 21.79
CA TYR A 621 26.53 9.49 21.86
C TYR A 621 25.41 9.85 22.82
N GLY A 622 24.17 9.80 22.31
CA GLY A 622 22.97 10.11 23.08
C GLY A 622 22.70 11.61 23.24
N SER A 623 23.62 12.50 22.84
CA SER A 623 23.34 13.93 22.78
C SER A 623 22.41 14.24 21.62
N LYS A 624 21.40 15.08 21.89
CA LYS A 624 20.51 15.62 20.85
C LYS A 624 20.87 17.08 20.61
N VAL A 625 20.99 17.47 19.35
CA VAL A 625 21.41 18.83 18.98
C VAL A 625 20.44 19.44 17.98
N LEU A 626 19.95 20.64 18.26
CA LEU A 626 19.19 21.40 17.27
C LEU A 626 20.14 21.98 16.22
N LEU A 627 19.74 21.96 14.96
CA LEU A 627 20.45 22.62 13.87
C LEU A 627 19.57 23.71 13.27
N TYR A 628 19.86 24.96 13.61
CA TYR A 628 19.04 26.15 13.34
C TYR A 628 19.79 27.14 12.43
N SER A 629 19.61 27.02 11.12
CA SER A 629 20.33 27.81 10.13
C SER A 629 19.59 27.86 8.80
N GLU A 630 19.82 28.92 8.03
CA GLU A 630 19.58 28.97 6.59
C GLU A 630 20.38 27.91 5.82
N ASN A 631 19.99 27.65 4.56
CA ASN A 631 20.74 26.77 3.67
C ASN A 631 22.12 27.34 3.36
N GLN A 632 23.17 26.62 3.75
CA GLN A 632 24.56 26.97 3.47
C GLN A 632 25.48 25.74 3.60
N PRO A 633 26.70 25.74 3.05
CA PRO A 633 27.64 24.63 3.20
C PRO A 633 27.87 24.21 4.66
N GLU A 634 27.98 25.19 5.56
CA GLU A 634 28.22 24.96 6.99
C GLU A 634 27.10 24.19 7.67
N TRP A 635 25.86 24.30 7.19
CA TRP A 635 24.74 23.49 7.67
C TRP A 635 25.03 22.00 7.45
N GLY A 636 25.45 21.64 6.23
CA GLY A 636 25.75 20.26 5.86
C GLY A 636 26.98 19.71 6.57
N ILE A 637 28.01 20.55 6.72
CA ILE A 637 29.25 20.17 7.43
C ILE A 637 28.98 19.96 8.92
N ALA A 638 28.22 20.85 9.57
CA ALA A 638 27.84 20.72 10.98
C ALA A 638 26.95 19.50 11.23
N TYR A 639 25.99 19.23 10.33
CA TYR A 639 25.18 18.01 10.39
C TYR A 639 26.06 16.76 10.36
N LEU A 640 26.98 16.66 9.38
CA LEU A 640 27.88 15.52 9.26
C LEU A 640 28.81 15.40 10.46
N ALA A 641 29.27 16.51 11.04
CA ALA A 641 30.16 16.52 12.20
C ALA A 641 29.47 15.95 13.45
N ALA A 642 28.26 16.41 13.75
CA ALA A 642 27.46 15.91 14.87
C ALA A 642 27.06 14.43 14.66
N SER A 643 26.65 14.08 13.44
CA SER A 643 26.29 12.70 13.10
C SER A 643 27.47 11.73 13.22
N SER A 644 28.69 12.17 12.90
CA SER A 644 29.92 11.37 13.02
C SER A 644 30.32 11.01 14.46
N ILE A 645 29.86 11.77 15.45
CA ILE A 645 30.17 11.52 16.87
C ILE A 645 28.99 10.90 17.63
N GLY A 646 27.97 10.41 16.91
CA GLY A 646 26.82 9.71 17.48
C GLY A 646 25.71 10.62 18.03
N CYS A 647 25.72 11.91 17.69
CA CYS A 647 24.62 12.81 18.08
C CYS A 647 23.39 12.60 17.19
N THR A 648 22.21 12.70 17.80
CA THR A 648 20.95 12.82 17.06
C THR A 648 20.70 14.29 16.70
N VAL A 649 20.61 14.60 15.42
CA VAL A 649 20.46 15.98 14.94
C VAL A 649 18.99 16.31 14.69
N VAL A 650 18.53 17.47 15.16
CA VAL A 650 17.15 17.96 14.99
C VAL A 650 17.18 19.20 14.09
N PRO A 651 17.01 19.07 12.76
CA PRO A 651 16.90 20.21 11.86
C PRO A 651 15.66 21.05 12.14
N VAL A 652 15.84 22.37 12.21
CA VAL A 652 14.73 23.30 12.48
C VAL A 652 14.67 24.40 11.43
N ASP A 653 13.45 24.84 11.09
CA ASP A 653 13.23 25.95 10.17
C ASP A 653 13.80 27.25 10.72
N ARG A 654 14.60 27.97 9.93
CA ARG A 654 15.13 29.31 10.28
C ARG A 654 14.05 30.37 10.56
N GLN A 655 12.82 30.15 10.12
CA GLN A 655 11.67 31.04 10.34
C GLN A 655 10.94 30.72 11.65
N MET A 656 11.35 29.67 12.36
CA MET A 656 10.78 29.32 13.65
C MET A 656 11.04 30.44 14.67
N PRO A 657 10.00 30.93 15.37
CA PRO A 657 10.19 31.95 16.41
C PRO A 657 11.11 31.43 17.53
N PRO A 658 12.03 32.27 18.06
CA PRO A 658 12.96 31.89 19.12
C PRO A 658 12.30 31.27 20.36
N GLU A 659 11.15 31.79 20.78
CA GLU A 659 10.40 31.24 21.92
C GLU A 659 9.91 29.80 21.67
N TYR A 660 9.58 29.46 20.43
CA TYR A 660 9.14 28.11 20.06
C TYR A 660 10.34 27.18 19.86
N LEU A 661 11.47 27.71 19.36
CA LEU A 661 12.72 26.96 19.24
C LEU A 661 13.19 26.44 20.60
N LEU A 662 13.12 27.25 21.66
CA LEU A 662 13.50 26.82 23.01
C LEU A 662 12.56 25.75 23.57
N LYS A 663 11.26 25.84 23.29
CA LYS A 663 10.30 24.77 23.66
C LYS A 663 10.60 23.47 22.95
N VAL A 664 10.98 23.52 21.67
CA VAL A 664 11.44 22.34 20.93
C VAL A 664 12.73 21.80 21.54
N ALA A 665 13.67 22.66 21.90
CA ALA A 665 14.93 22.26 22.54
C ALA A 665 14.69 21.55 23.88
N GLU A 666 13.78 22.07 24.70
CA GLU A 666 13.35 21.44 25.96
C GLU A 666 12.64 20.11 25.70
N TRP A 667 11.67 20.08 24.78
CA TRP A 667 10.86 18.91 24.46
C TRP A 667 11.69 17.73 23.95
N VAL A 668 12.70 18.00 23.11
CA VAL A 668 13.61 16.95 22.64
C VAL A 668 14.76 16.69 23.60
N GLU A 669 14.89 17.44 24.70
CA GLU A 669 16.01 17.37 25.64
C GLU A 669 17.37 17.66 24.98
N ALA A 670 17.42 18.71 24.17
CA ALA A 670 18.61 19.08 23.44
C ALA A 670 19.73 19.60 24.35
N THR A 671 20.93 19.05 24.17
CA THR A 671 22.12 19.44 24.91
C THR A 671 22.77 20.71 24.34
N ALA A 672 22.57 20.96 23.04
CA ALA A 672 23.10 22.13 22.35
C ALA A 672 22.20 22.57 21.18
N ILE A 673 22.34 23.84 20.80
CA ILE A 673 21.78 24.45 19.59
C ILE A 673 22.96 24.89 18.71
N MET A 674 23.12 24.24 17.56
CA MET A 674 24.04 24.65 16.50
C MET A 674 23.33 25.66 15.61
N ALA A 675 23.78 26.91 15.60
CA ALA A 675 23.13 28.01 14.89
C ALA A 675 24.09 28.75 13.95
N SER A 676 23.55 29.31 12.86
CA SER A 676 24.29 30.27 12.04
C SER A 676 24.42 31.61 12.76
N ASN A 677 25.38 32.43 12.34
CA ASN A 677 25.55 33.79 12.85
C ASN A 677 24.27 34.64 12.77
N THR A 678 23.50 34.48 11.69
CA THR A 678 22.22 35.19 11.50
C THR A 678 21.17 34.69 12.49
N CYS A 679 21.05 33.37 12.62
CA CYS A 679 20.05 32.73 13.46
C CYS A 679 20.33 32.91 14.97
N ALA A 680 21.60 32.89 15.36
CA ALA A 680 22.02 33.14 16.74
C ALA A 680 21.72 34.57 17.20
N LYS A 681 21.90 35.58 16.34
CA LYS A 681 21.53 36.96 16.66
C LYS A 681 20.05 37.10 17.02
N MET A 682 19.17 36.37 16.32
CA MET A 682 17.73 36.33 16.63
C MET A 682 17.42 35.64 17.96
N LEU A 683 18.23 34.67 18.38
CA LEU A 683 18.08 34.00 19.67
C LEU A 683 18.53 34.90 20.82
N VAL A 684 19.69 35.52 20.67
CA VAL A 684 20.29 36.42 21.68
C VAL A 684 19.44 37.67 21.90
N SER A 685 18.79 38.20 20.86
CA SER A 685 17.88 39.35 20.98
C SER A 685 16.56 39.04 21.69
N SER A 686 16.20 37.76 21.81
CA SER A 686 14.87 37.32 22.23
C SER A 686 14.85 36.62 23.59
N CYS A 687 16.01 36.23 24.15
CA CYS A 687 16.11 35.50 25.41
C CYS A 687 17.41 35.81 26.19
N PHE A 688 17.25 36.52 27.31
CA PHE A 688 18.13 36.44 28.49
C PHE A 688 17.22 36.42 29.74
N ALA A 689 16.84 35.22 30.20
CA ALA A 689 16.34 34.97 31.56
C ALA A 689 15.98 33.48 31.76
N SER A 690 16.95 32.57 31.87
CA SER A 690 16.77 31.26 32.51
C SER A 690 18.11 30.51 32.58
N GLN A 691 18.41 29.86 33.71
CA GLN A 691 19.70 29.24 34.06
C GLN A 691 19.93 27.83 33.47
N ALA A 692 19.11 27.35 32.53
CA ALA A 692 19.23 26.00 31.95
C ALA A 692 19.09 25.98 30.41
N THR A 693 19.70 26.95 29.71
CA THR A 693 19.66 26.96 28.23
C THR A 693 20.70 26.02 27.62
N PRO A 694 20.37 25.26 26.55
CA PRO A 694 21.33 24.46 25.79
C PRO A 694 22.53 25.29 25.31
N LYS A 695 23.70 24.67 25.16
CA LYS A 695 24.90 25.36 24.66
C LYS A 695 24.66 25.90 23.25
N LEU A 696 24.92 27.18 23.01
CA LEU A 696 24.77 27.80 21.69
C LEU A 696 26.12 27.77 20.95
N LEU A 697 26.17 27.09 19.79
CA LEU A 697 27.39 26.81 19.03
C LEU A 697 27.30 27.38 17.61
N ASP A 698 28.36 28.07 17.17
CA ASP A 698 28.41 28.79 15.89
C ASP A 698 28.90 27.89 14.75
N ILE A 699 27.98 27.46 13.88
CA ILE A 699 28.35 26.62 12.72
C ILE A 699 29.23 27.37 11.70
N ASN A 700 29.20 28.70 11.69
CA ASN A 700 30.06 29.52 10.84
C ASN A 700 31.47 29.71 11.41
N ASN A 701 31.70 29.30 12.67
CA ASN A 701 32.98 29.33 13.35
C ASN A 701 33.32 27.98 13.99
N PHE A 702 33.28 26.91 13.18
CA PHE A 702 33.68 25.55 13.56
C PHE A 702 32.90 24.93 14.74
N CYS A 703 31.67 25.37 15.00
CA CYS A 703 30.86 24.99 16.17
C CYS A 703 31.48 25.41 17.51
N LYS A 704 32.28 26.48 17.54
CA LYS A 704 32.71 27.11 18.80
C LYS A 704 31.53 27.74 19.55
N PRO A 705 31.60 27.88 20.88
CA PRO A 705 30.63 28.67 21.62
C PRO A 705 30.53 30.10 21.07
N PHE A 706 29.31 30.64 20.97
CA PHE A 706 29.12 32.03 20.51
C PHE A 706 29.81 33.03 21.43
N GLY A 707 30.52 33.99 20.85
CA GLY A 707 31.28 35.01 21.59
C GLY A 707 32.68 34.58 22.02
N ASP A 708 33.09 33.33 21.73
CA ASP A 708 34.45 32.86 22.03
C ASP A 708 35.42 33.16 20.88
N GLU A 709 36.06 34.32 20.97
CA GLU A 709 37.16 34.74 20.08
C GLU A 709 38.53 34.23 20.54
N THR A 710 38.61 33.65 21.74
CA THR A 710 39.87 33.25 22.40
C THR A 710 40.27 31.80 22.10
N SER A 711 39.31 30.96 21.74
CA SER A 711 39.54 29.56 21.42
C SER A 711 40.43 29.38 20.19
N ARG A 712 41.41 28.47 20.30
CA ARG A 712 42.29 28.05 19.20
C ARG A 712 41.50 27.59 17.97
N VAL A 713 42.11 27.64 16.79
CA VAL A 713 41.55 26.96 15.62
C VAL A 713 41.61 25.44 15.89
N PRO A 714 40.48 24.71 15.86
CA PRO A 714 40.48 23.28 16.13
C PRO A 714 41.33 22.51 15.13
N THR A 715 42.00 21.46 15.58
CA THR A 715 42.68 20.51 14.71
C THR A 715 41.71 19.40 14.30
N PRO A 716 41.73 18.93 13.05
CA PRO A 716 40.92 17.78 12.64
C PRO A 716 41.24 16.55 13.50
N ILE A 717 40.22 15.90 14.06
CA ILE A 717 40.36 14.63 14.77
C ILE A 717 40.03 13.44 13.88
N ASP A 718 40.46 12.25 14.29
CA ASP A 718 39.93 11.02 13.71
C ASP A 718 38.56 10.69 14.30
N THR A 719 37.57 10.45 13.44
CA THR A 719 36.21 10.12 13.85
C THR A 719 35.89 8.64 13.63
N ASP A 720 36.83 7.85 13.10
CA ASP A 720 36.60 6.45 12.73
C ASP A 720 36.19 5.58 13.92
N GLU A 721 36.79 5.80 15.10
CA GLU A 721 36.42 5.07 16.32
C GLU A 721 35.02 5.41 16.82
N TYR A 722 34.58 6.66 16.64
CA TYR A 722 33.23 7.07 16.97
C TYR A 722 32.26 6.43 15.99
N GLU A 723 32.50 6.59 14.68
CA GLU A 723 31.62 6.09 13.64
C GLU A 723 31.47 4.57 13.63
N ALA A 724 32.52 3.83 13.99
CA ALA A 724 32.49 2.38 14.12
C ALA A 724 31.53 1.88 15.21
N ARG A 725 31.28 2.70 16.25
CA ARG A 725 30.35 2.39 17.33
C ARG A 725 28.88 2.70 16.99
N ILE A 726 28.62 3.45 15.91
CA ILE A 726 27.25 3.86 15.54
C ILE A 726 26.52 2.64 14.98
N ASN A 727 25.39 2.29 15.60
CA ASN A 727 24.50 1.29 15.06
C ASN A 727 23.62 1.93 13.96
N PRO A 728 23.56 1.38 12.72
CA PRO A 728 22.70 1.91 11.67
C PRO A 728 21.22 2.07 12.04
N ASP A 729 20.73 1.32 13.02
CA ASP A 729 19.33 1.41 13.48
C ASP A 729 19.09 2.51 14.54
N GLU A 730 20.14 3.16 15.03
CA GLU A 730 20.03 4.32 15.93
C GLU A 730 19.50 5.56 15.20
N VAL A 731 18.79 6.42 15.95
CA VAL A 731 18.17 7.65 15.45
C VAL A 731 19.24 8.66 15.04
N ALA A 732 19.36 8.90 13.73
CA ALA A 732 20.26 9.89 13.16
C ALA A 732 19.65 11.29 13.24
N SER A 733 18.35 11.40 12.99
CA SER A 733 17.67 12.70 12.97
C SER A 733 16.22 12.63 13.44
N ILE A 734 15.79 13.68 14.15
CA ILE A 734 14.38 13.91 14.47
C ILE A 734 13.88 15.05 13.58
N VAL A 735 12.95 14.75 12.68
CA VAL A 735 12.38 15.76 11.76
C VAL A 735 11.02 16.21 12.27
N LEU A 736 10.82 17.51 12.40
CA LEU A 736 9.55 18.09 12.88
C LEU A 736 8.53 18.18 11.74
N LEU A 737 7.31 17.72 12.00
CA LEU A 737 6.16 17.88 11.10
C LEU A 737 5.31 19.06 11.55
N SER A 738 5.06 20.01 10.64
CA SER A 738 4.13 21.11 10.87
C SER A 738 2.69 20.63 10.75
N GLY A 739 1.99 20.51 11.88
CA GLY A 739 0.54 20.40 11.93
C GLY A 739 -0.06 21.80 12.16
N ALA A 740 -1.04 22.21 11.35
CA ALA A 740 -1.56 23.59 11.37
C ALA A 740 -2.28 24.01 12.66
N THR A 741 -2.47 23.14 13.66
CA THR A 741 -3.23 23.46 14.90
C THR A 741 -2.93 22.55 16.11
N GLN A 742 -1.89 21.70 16.08
CA GLN A 742 -1.51 20.82 17.19
C GLN A 742 -0.02 20.92 17.51
N GLU A 743 0.37 20.47 18.71
CA GLU A 743 1.76 20.32 19.14
C GLU A 743 2.62 19.61 18.07
N PRO A 744 3.87 20.06 17.83
CA PRO A 744 4.71 19.56 16.76
C PRO A 744 5.05 18.09 17.00
N LYS A 745 4.93 17.25 15.96
CA LYS A 745 5.31 15.84 16.04
C LYS A 745 6.72 15.66 15.47
N GLY A 746 7.57 14.95 16.20
CA GLY A 746 8.92 14.59 15.77
C GLY A 746 8.94 13.18 15.20
N VAL A 747 9.45 13.05 13.98
CA VAL A 747 9.66 11.76 13.32
C VAL A 747 11.10 11.34 13.55
N MET A 748 11.29 10.25 14.28
CA MET A 748 12.61 9.65 14.52
C MET A 748 13.02 8.83 13.29
N LEU A 749 14.10 9.24 12.63
CA LEU A 749 14.66 8.58 11.46
C LEU A 749 16.06 8.05 11.77
N SER A 750 16.25 6.75 11.59
CA SER A 750 17.55 6.11 11.78
C SER A 750 18.51 6.34 10.63
N HIS A 751 19.80 6.06 10.84
CA HIS A 751 20.77 6.06 9.74
C HIS A 751 20.34 5.11 8.61
N ARG A 752 19.85 3.91 8.96
CA ARG A 752 19.35 2.91 7.99
C ARG A 752 18.16 3.44 7.21
N ASN A 753 17.26 4.23 7.82
CA ASN A 753 16.15 4.85 7.10
C ASN A 753 16.66 5.79 6.00
N PHE A 754 17.59 6.69 6.32
CA PHE A 754 18.14 7.62 5.34
C PHE A 754 18.96 6.91 4.26
N ILE A 755 19.84 5.98 4.63
CA ILE A 755 20.68 5.26 3.67
C ILE A 755 19.82 4.40 2.74
N SER A 756 18.80 3.71 3.25
CA SER A 756 17.85 2.96 2.42
C SER A 756 17.17 3.86 1.38
N ASN A 757 16.73 5.05 1.79
CA ASN A 757 16.07 5.99 0.90
C ASN A 757 17.02 6.58 -0.15
N VAL A 758 18.26 6.91 0.25
CA VAL A 758 19.31 7.38 -0.66
C VAL A 758 19.63 6.33 -1.72
N LEU A 759 19.79 5.06 -1.32
CA LEU A 759 20.08 3.97 -2.25
C LEU A 759 18.92 3.72 -3.21
N ALA A 760 17.67 3.76 -2.74
CA ALA A 760 16.49 3.62 -3.59
C ALA A 760 16.36 4.76 -4.62
N ILE A 761 16.60 6.01 -4.20
CA ILE A 761 16.62 7.17 -5.11
C ILE A 761 17.78 7.05 -6.11
N ALA A 762 18.96 6.65 -5.63
CA ALA A 762 20.13 6.49 -6.48
C ALA A 762 19.97 5.37 -7.51
N GLU A 763 19.27 4.29 -7.17
CA GLU A 763 18.96 3.20 -8.10
C GLU A 763 18.04 3.68 -9.24
N LEU A 764 17.03 4.47 -8.90
CA LEU A 764 16.04 4.97 -9.86
C LEU A 764 16.61 6.09 -10.75
N LEU A 765 17.19 7.12 -10.12
CA LEU A 765 17.63 8.34 -10.81
C LEU A 765 19.06 8.22 -11.37
N LYS A 766 19.87 7.29 -10.83
CA LYS A 766 21.28 7.06 -11.21
C LYS A 766 22.09 8.36 -11.25
N PRO A 767 22.09 9.12 -10.14
CA PRO A 767 22.79 10.39 -10.07
C PRO A 767 24.29 10.16 -10.31
N THR A 768 24.93 11.12 -10.96
CA THR A 768 26.34 10.99 -11.35
C THR A 768 27.15 12.12 -10.77
N ALA A 769 28.46 11.88 -10.67
CA ALA A 769 29.37 12.89 -10.19
C ALA A 769 29.22 14.19 -11.00
N ASP A 770 29.06 14.14 -12.33
CA ASP A 770 28.99 15.33 -13.19
C ASP A 770 27.78 16.26 -12.95
N GLU A 771 26.87 15.88 -12.05
CA GLU A 771 25.68 16.67 -11.76
C GLU A 771 25.96 17.84 -10.81
N HIS A 772 25.25 18.93 -11.07
CA HIS A 772 25.22 20.14 -10.25
C HIS A 772 23.81 20.34 -9.72
N PHE A 773 23.63 20.06 -8.43
CA PHE A 773 22.39 20.22 -7.69
C PHE A 773 22.26 21.65 -7.20
N LEU A 774 21.09 22.25 -7.42
CA LEU A 774 20.77 23.57 -6.88
C LEU A 774 19.81 23.43 -5.69
N SER A 775 20.27 23.83 -4.51
CA SER A 775 19.52 23.72 -3.26
C SER A 775 18.66 24.97 -3.02
N ILE A 776 17.36 24.86 -3.29
CA ILE A 776 16.39 25.97 -3.15
C ILE A 776 15.31 25.71 -2.09
N LEU A 777 15.10 24.44 -1.69
CA LEU A 777 14.13 24.07 -0.68
C LEU A 777 14.80 24.04 0.70
N PRO A 778 14.08 24.21 1.82
CA PRO A 778 14.70 24.23 3.14
C PRO A 778 15.31 22.87 3.53
N LEU A 779 16.58 22.87 3.97
CA LEU A 779 17.33 21.65 4.35
C LEU A 779 16.76 20.93 5.60
N ASN A 780 15.91 21.59 6.38
CA ASN A 780 15.22 20.97 7.52
C ASN A 780 14.04 20.07 7.10
N HIS A 781 13.61 20.11 5.84
CA HIS A 781 12.58 19.21 5.31
C HIS A 781 13.19 17.95 4.70
N THR A 782 12.57 16.78 4.97
CA THR A 782 13.08 15.46 4.55
C THR A 782 13.30 15.32 3.04
N LEU A 783 12.52 16.03 2.21
CA LEU A 783 12.65 16.00 0.75
C LEU A 783 14.00 16.59 0.30
N GLU A 784 14.31 17.83 0.69
CA GLU A 784 15.59 18.46 0.36
C GLU A 784 16.74 17.76 1.08
N PHE A 785 16.52 17.40 2.34
CA PHE A 785 17.55 16.76 3.14
C PHE A 785 18.01 15.43 2.51
N THR A 786 17.07 14.59 2.07
CA THR A 786 17.42 13.31 1.43
C THR A 786 17.88 13.53 -0.01
N GLY A 787 17.05 14.19 -0.84
CA GLY A 787 17.27 14.28 -2.29
C GLY A 787 18.26 15.36 -2.71
N GLY A 788 18.30 16.48 -2.01
CA GLY A 788 19.13 17.65 -2.33
C GLY A 788 20.47 17.70 -1.58
N PHE A 789 20.61 16.92 -0.50
CA PHE A 789 21.83 16.85 0.30
C PHE A 789 22.46 15.45 0.32
N LEU A 790 21.77 14.41 0.80
CA LEU A 790 22.40 13.08 0.96
C LEU A 790 22.66 12.35 -0.38
N VAL A 791 21.73 12.43 -1.34
CA VAL A 791 21.88 11.80 -2.67
C VAL A 791 23.06 12.39 -3.46
N PRO A 792 23.28 13.72 -3.50
CA PRO A 792 24.48 14.30 -4.13
C PRO A 792 25.79 13.85 -3.48
N LEU A 793 25.82 13.68 -2.15
CA LEU A 793 27.00 13.13 -1.45
C LEU A 793 27.29 11.69 -1.90
N TYR A 794 26.25 10.85 -2.00
CA TYR A 794 26.39 9.50 -2.55
C TYR A 794 26.93 9.51 -4.00
N ALA A 795 26.42 10.43 -4.83
CA ALA A 795 26.78 10.53 -6.24
C ALA A 795 28.15 11.17 -6.50
N CYS A 796 28.83 11.72 -5.48
CA CYS A 796 30.02 12.56 -5.65
C CYS A 796 29.72 13.81 -6.52
N ALA A 797 28.53 14.38 -6.39
CA ALA A 797 28.01 15.52 -7.15
C ALA A 797 28.21 16.86 -6.43
N THR A 798 28.07 17.98 -7.14
CA THR A 798 28.24 19.33 -6.57
C THR A 798 26.91 19.91 -6.11
N ILE A 799 26.82 20.37 -4.86
CA ILE A 799 25.66 21.08 -4.29
C ILE A 799 25.94 22.59 -4.32
N THR A 800 25.03 23.36 -4.91
CA THR A 800 25.07 24.83 -4.97
C THR A 800 23.98 25.42 -4.10
N TYR A 801 24.36 26.21 -3.10
CA TYR A 801 23.44 26.96 -2.23
C TYR A 801 23.28 28.41 -2.71
N LEU A 802 22.15 29.04 -2.39
CA LEU A 802 21.89 30.44 -2.73
C LEU A 802 21.68 31.31 -1.49
N GLN A 803 22.16 32.55 -1.54
CA GLN A 803 21.89 33.56 -0.50
C GLN A 803 20.45 34.11 -0.58
N THR A 804 19.81 34.04 -1.74
CA THR A 804 18.46 34.56 -1.95
C THR A 804 17.66 33.66 -2.89
N LEU A 805 16.39 33.46 -2.57
CA LEU A 805 15.44 32.66 -3.36
C LEU A 805 14.64 33.51 -4.37
N ARG A 806 15.13 34.69 -4.75
CA ARG A 806 14.52 35.52 -5.80
C ARG A 806 14.72 34.86 -7.17
N SER A 807 13.67 34.81 -8.00
CA SER A 807 13.68 34.10 -9.29
C SER A 807 14.84 34.50 -10.20
N LYS A 808 15.18 35.79 -10.27
CA LYS A 808 16.33 36.29 -11.05
C LYS A 808 17.65 35.67 -10.60
N ALA A 809 17.89 35.64 -9.29
CA ALA A 809 19.12 35.08 -8.72
C ALA A 809 19.20 33.56 -8.92
N ILE A 810 18.06 32.85 -8.82
CA ILE A 810 17.98 31.41 -9.11
C ILE A 810 18.39 31.15 -10.56
N ILE A 811 17.77 31.86 -11.53
CA ILE A 811 18.05 31.67 -12.96
C ILE A 811 19.49 32.05 -13.32
N GLU A 812 20.00 33.16 -12.80
CA GLU A 812 21.39 33.58 -13.01
C GLU A 812 22.37 32.53 -12.48
N THR A 813 22.13 32.04 -11.26
CA THR A 813 22.95 31.00 -10.64
C THR A 813 22.87 29.69 -11.43
N MET A 814 21.68 29.25 -11.85
CA MET A 814 21.50 28.05 -12.68
C MET A 814 22.36 28.10 -13.95
N ARG A 815 22.39 29.27 -14.62
CA ARG A 815 23.21 29.47 -15.83
C ARG A 815 24.69 29.49 -15.50
N GLU A 816 25.09 30.20 -14.44
CA GLU A 816 26.48 30.37 -14.03
C GLU A 816 27.12 29.04 -13.63
N VAL A 817 26.42 28.22 -12.84
CA VAL A 817 26.94 26.92 -12.36
C VAL A 817 26.58 25.75 -13.26
N LYS A 818 25.81 26.00 -14.33
CA LYS A 818 25.27 24.98 -15.23
C LYS A 818 24.52 23.88 -14.46
N ALA A 819 23.61 24.30 -13.59
CA ALA A 819 22.82 23.38 -12.76
C ALA A 819 22.11 22.33 -13.62
N THR A 820 22.28 21.06 -13.27
CA THR A 820 21.69 19.92 -13.99
C THR A 820 20.53 19.30 -13.24
N CYS A 821 20.44 19.53 -11.92
CA CYS A 821 19.38 19.02 -11.07
C CYS A 821 18.81 20.13 -10.18
N LEU A 822 17.48 20.18 -10.08
CA LEU A 822 16.74 21.10 -9.24
C LEU A 822 15.57 20.35 -8.61
N ILE A 823 15.52 20.33 -7.29
CA ILE A 823 14.35 19.86 -6.53
C ILE A 823 13.50 21.09 -6.22
N ALA A 824 12.23 21.05 -6.59
CA ALA A 824 11.35 22.20 -6.50
C ALA A 824 9.95 21.80 -6.04
N VAL A 825 9.25 22.77 -5.45
CA VAL A 825 7.80 22.71 -5.19
C VAL A 825 7.07 23.46 -6.30
N PRO A 826 5.77 23.20 -6.54
CA PRO A 826 5.02 23.85 -7.63
C PRO A 826 5.16 25.38 -7.66
N ARG A 827 5.17 26.03 -6.49
CA ARG A 827 5.35 27.48 -6.36
C ARG A 827 6.67 27.99 -6.92
N ALA A 828 7.75 27.22 -6.82
CA ALA A 828 9.05 27.60 -7.36
C ALA A 828 9.10 27.54 -8.90
N LEU A 829 8.12 26.88 -9.54
CA LEU A 829 8.00 26.73 -10.99
C LEU A 829 6.97 27.71 -11.61
N GLN A 830 6.24 28.46 -10.80
CA GLN A 830 5.25 29.47 -11.24
C GLN A 830 5.88 30.81 -11.67
N VAL A 831 7.17 30.80 -12.01
CA VAL A 831 7.95 32.00 -12.36
C VAL A 831 7.45 32.63 -13.66
#